data_AF-A0A955AIH8-F1
#
_entry.id   AF-A0A955AIH8-F1
#
_cell.length_a   1.000
_cell.length_b   1.000
_cell.length_c   1.000
_cell.angle_alpha   90.00
_cell.angle_beta   90.00
_cell.angle_gamma   90.00
#
_symmetry.space_group_name_H-M   'P 1'
#
loop_
_entity.id
_entity.type
_entity.pdbx_description
1 polymer ?
#
loop_
_entity_poly.entity_id
_entity_poly.type
_entity_poly.pdbx_seq_one_letter_code
_entity_poly.pdbx_strand_id
1 'polypeptide(L)'
;MLVCWDWLSQYVNLQVSPAELATRFAMSGLNHESTFEVGIDTVIDLEVTSNRGDCLGHIGVAREASVLLRGPLEIPNPQPATSKEDVNDLISVLNEFPESCTRYTARVIRGVKIGTSPAWLSRRLNAVGIASVNNVVDVTNYVMMECGQPLHAFDLRQIRGGKIIVRRAHLDERFEAIDHKTYALDSKMIVIADAERAVALGGVMGGAESEVAASTVDLLIEAALFEPLAIRRASRKLKLQSPSSFRFERRPDPGNLDWASRRCCELILQVAGGTLLSGVADTGPATLARETIGLRLSQVPRILGIEIEVEKIREILLALGCDIVAANEQQLEVRPPTWRGDLYREVDLIEEVARLHGYDQIPEDVPVPLTVAARRPKDIVLDRARHVLSACGIDEAMTPSVVSDTIEKCGSLWSDLPPLCTETPLLVGSRNLRRSILPSLLAARYANQAQSIRNAQLYEVANIYLPTGGVLPKEQATLAAVCGDLRLAKGIVEELLNQIVAKNVQVEWRMVEHDFFETGSGQSILLSGKILGWLGLVNRSIQDALSLDHSVAAIELNADLLVEHLEVVRRADKVSAFPAVCRDLNFIVDEELLWKDLSAACTLAGREHLTEVNYQETYRDIKRDGVGKKRVLLSLVFQSLIRTLTSEEVDQAVADIIEGCKSKFGATLLG
;
A
#
# COMPACT_ATOMS: atom_id res chain seq x y z
N MET A 1 -3.71 -15.52 18.00
CA MET A 1 -4.78 -15.93 18.95
C MET A 1 -4.20 -17.08 19.70
N LEU A 2 -3.99 -16.90 21.00
CA LEU A 2 -3.37 -17.92 21.85
C LEU A 2 -4.42 -18.92 22.30
N VAL A 3 -4.17 -20.20 22.00
CA VAL A 3 -5.06 -21.32 22.31
C VAL A 3 -4.34 -22.27 23.25
N CYS A 4 -4.84 -22.39 24.48
CA CYS A 4 -4.31 -23.32 25.47
C CYS A 4 -4.80 -24.74 25.16
N TRP A 5 -3.88 -25.70 25.06
CA TRP A 5 -4.16 -27.10 24.74
C TRP A 5 -5.10 -27.77 25.76
N ASP A 6 -4.81 -27.63 27.06
CA ASP A 6 -5.66 -28.15 28.15
C ASP A 6 -7.08 -27.61 28.06
N TRP A 7 -7.20 -26.31 27.79
CA TRP A 7 -8.50 -25.66 27.66
C TRP A 7 -9.25 -26.14 26.40
N LEU A 8 -8.57 -26.22 25.25
CA LEU A 8 -9.15 -26.72 24.01
C LEU A 8 -9.64 -28.17 24.16
N SER A 9 -8.89 -29.00 24.89
CA SER A 9 -9.23 -30.41 25.13
C SER A 9 -10.53 -30.63 25.91
N GLN A 10 -11.09 -29.59 26.54
CA GLN A 10 -12.38 -29.67 27.22
C GLN A 10 -13.57 -29.73 26.26
N TYR A 11 -13.42 -29.21 25.05
CA TYR A 11 -14.51 -29.14 24.07
C TYR A 11 -14.39 -30.21 22.98
N VAL A 12 -13.17 -30.68 22.71
CA VAL A 12 -12.90 -31.68 21.66
C VAL A 12 -11.86 -32.67 22.15
N ASN A 13 -12.11 -33.94 21.89
CA ASN A 13 -11.11 -34.99 22.09
C ASN A 13 -10.02 -34.87 21.02
N LEU A 14 -8.84 -34.38 21.41
CA LEU A 14 -7.81 -34.00 20.45
C LEU A 14 -7.14 -35.19 19.75
N GLN A 15 -7.00 -36.36 20.39
CA GLN A 15 -6.43 -37.63 19.87
C GLN A 15 -5.10 -37.56 19.07
N VAL A 16 -4.53 -36.37 18.86
CA VAL A 16 -3.33 -36.09 18.07
C VAL A 16 -2.37 -35.22 18.90
N SER A 17 -1.14 -35.07 18.43
CA SER A 17 -0.18 -34.15 19.05
C SER A 17 -0.52 -32.68 18.76
N PRO A 18 -0.06 -31.72 19.59
CA PRO A 18 -0.17 -30.28 19.30
C PRO A 18 0.41 -29.88 17.95
N ALA A 19 1.54 -30.47 17.56
CA ALA A 19 2.19 -30.20 16.28
C ALA A 19 1.33 -30.68 15.10
N GLU A 20 0.72 -31.86 15.20
CA GLU A 20 -0.14 -32.39 14.16
C GLU A 20 -1.41 -31.55 13.99
N LEU A 21 -2.06 -31.14 15.08
CA LEU A 21 -3.24 -30.28 15.01
C LEU A 21 -2.91 -28.90 14.43
N ALA A 22 -1.77 -28.31 14.83
CA ALA A 22 -1.30 -27.04 14.27
C ALA A 22 -1.09 -27.12 12.75
N THR A 23 -0.49 -28.20 12.25
CA THR A 23 -0.36 -28.44 10.80
C THR A 23 -1.72 -28.54 10.12
N ARG A 24 -2.68 -29.26 10.70
CA ARG A 24 -4.04 -29.37 10.14
C ARG A 24 -4.75 -28.01 10.09
N PHE A 25 -4.62 -27.19 11.14
CA PHE A 25 -5.14 -25.83 11.15
C PHE A 25 -4.54 -24.98 10.03
N ALA A 26 -3.22 -25.00 9.86
CA ALA A 26 -2.53 -24.26 8.82
C ALA A 26 -3.02 -24.66 7.42
N MET A 27 -3.17 -25.96 7.17
CA MET A 27 -3.68 -26.48 5.89
C MET A 27 -5.15 -26.13 5.62
N SER A 28 -5.93 -25.82 6.66
CA SER A 28 -7.35 -25.48 6.55
C SER A 28 -7.67 -23.98 6.69
N GLY A 29 -6.65 -23.11 6.66
CA GLY A 29 -6.80 -21.65 6.68
C GLY A 29 -6.70 -20.97 8.05
N LEU A 30 -6.23 -21.67 9.09
CA LEU A 30 -5.85 -21.08 10.37
C LEU A 30 -4.33 -21.17 10.53
N ASN A 31 -3.63 -20.12 10.10
CA ASN A 31 -2.18 -20.05 10.08
C ASN A 31 -1.58 -20.29 11.47
N HIS A 32 -0.59 -21.16 11.54
CA HIS A 32 0.18 -21.45 12.74
C HIS A 32 1.42 -20.54 12.81
N GLU A 33 1.50 -19.71 13.85
CA GLU A 33 2.65 -18.81 14.08
C GLU A 33 3.73 -19.50 14.91
N SER A 34 3.33 -20.09 16.05
CA SER A 34 4.25 -20.80 16.94
C SER A 34 3.51 -21.71 17.93
N THR A 35 4.25 -22.66 18.52
CA THR A 35 3.79 -23.45 19.67
C THR A 35 4.84 -23.35 20.76
N PHE A 36 4.42 -23.02 21.98
CA PHE A 36 5.32 -22.84 23.12
C PHE A 36 4.65 -23.25 24.44
N GLU A 37 5.47 -23.42 25.49
CA GLU A 37 5.01 -23.81 26.82
C GLU A 37 4.85 -22.58 27.73
N VAL A 38 3.75 -22.52 28.47
CA VAL A 38 3.53 -21.55 29.55
C VAL A 38 3.21 -22.31 30.83
N GLY A 39 4.23 -22.45 31.69
CA GLY A 39 4.13 -23.27 32.89
C GLY A 39 4.01 -24.76 32.55
N ILE A 40 2.82 -25.34 32.73
CA ILE A 40 2.52 -26.75 32.39
C ILE A 40 1.60 -26.86 31.16
N ASP A 41 1.23 -25.73 30.56
CA ASP A 41 0.28 -25.67 29.45
C ASP A 41 1.01 -25.44 28.13
N THR A 42 0.73 -26.30 27.15
CA THR A 42 1.11 -26.08 25.76
C THR A 42 0.15 -25.07 25.13
N VAL A 43 0.70 -24.04 24.48
CA VAL A 43 -0.05 -22.97 23.83
C VAL A 43 0.26 -22.95 22.34
N ILE A 44 -0.79 -22.93 21.51
CA ILE A 44 -0.72 -22.78 20.06
C ILE A 44 -1.09 -21.33 19.73
N ASP A 45 -0.21 -20.60 19.06
CA ASP A 45 -0.52 -19.27 18.52
C ASP A 45 -0.98 -19.38 17.06
N LEU A 46 -2.23 -18.97 16.83
CA LEU A 46 -2.86 -18.96 15.52
C LEU A 46 -3.03 -17.54 15.00
N GLU A 47 -2.53 -17.25 13.81
CA GLU A 47 -2.86 -16.00 13.12
C GLU A 47 -4.29 -16.12 12.55
N VAL A 48 -5.22 -15.38 13.16
CA VAL A 48 -6.64 -15.37 12.78
C VAL A 48 -6.89 -14.19 11.85
N THR A 49 -7.21 -14.50 10.59
CA THR A 49 -7.57 -13.51 9.57
C THR A 49 -8.85 -12.76 9.94
N SER A 50 -9.06 -11.57 9.36
CA SER A 50 -10.17 -10.69 9.77
C SER A 50 -11.57 -11.24 9.48
N ASN A 51 -11.72 -12.20 8.57
CA ASN A 51 -12.99 -12.87 8.27
C ASN A 51 -13.33 -13.96 9.30
N ARG A 52 -12.35 -14.47 10.06
CA ARG A 52 -12.52 -15.58 11.01
C ARG A 52 -12.72 -15.11 12.45
N GLY A 53 -13.60 -14.13 12.65
CA GLY A 53 -13.95 -13.62 13.98
C GLY A 53 -14.47 -14.70 14.93
N ASP A 54 -15.08 -15.74 14.39
CA ASP A 54 -15.52 -16.94 15.12
C ASP A 54 -14.39 -17.64 15.87
N CYS A 55 -13.16 -17.62 15.34
CA CYS A 55 -11.99 -18.26 15.92
C CYS A 55 -11.26 -17.42 16.97
N LEU A 56 -11.82 -16.28 17.40
CA LEU A 56 -11.28 -15.45 18.48
C LEU A 56 -11.68 -15.90 19.89
N GLY A 57 -12.07 -17.16 20.02
CA GLY A 57 -12.29 -17.86 21.28
C GLY A 57 -12.03 -19.36 21.14
N HIS A 58 -11.78 -20.05 22.25
CA HIS A 58 -11.44 -21.47 22.27
C HIS A 58 -12.55 -22.35 21.66
N ILE A 59 -13.82 -22.01 21.84
CA ILE A 59 -14.95 -22.74 21.25
C ILE A 59 -14.94 -22.65 19.71
N GLY A 60 -14.56 -21.49 19.14
CA GLY A 60 -14.44 -21.35 17.69
C GLY A 60 -13.34 -22.23 17.12
N VAL A 61 -12.17 -22.22 17.76
CA VAL A 61 -11.05 -23.10 17.39
C VAL A 61 -11.40 -24.57 17.63
N ALA A 62 -12.16 -24.88 18.68
CA ALA A 62 -12.67 -26.22 18.94
C ALA A 62 -13.63 -26.71 17.84
N ARG A 63 -14.51 -25.85 17.30
CA ARG A 63 -15.34 -26.21 16.14
C ARG A 63 -14.47 -26.64 14.96
N GLU A 64 -13.44 -25.87 14.63
CA GLU A 64 -12.51 -26.21 13.55
C GLU A 64 -11.77 -27.53 13.85
N ALA A 65 -11.26 -27.71 15.07
CA ALA A 65 -10.60 -28.95 15.48
C ALA A 65 -11.54 -30.16 15.36
N SER A 66 -12.81 -30.01 15.78
CA SER A 66 -13.83 -31.06 15.70
C SER A 66 -14.05 -31.51 14.25
N VAL A 67 -14.11 -30.57 13.29
CA VAL A 67 -14.24 -30.88 11.86
C VAL A 67 -12.98 -31.59 11.34
N LEU A 68 -11.79 -31.08 11.66
CA LEU A 68 -10.51 -31.63 11.18
C LEU A 68 -10.17 -33.01 11.76
N LEU A 69 -10.61 -33.28 12.98
CA LEU A 69 -10.40 -34.54 13.68
C LEU A 69 -11.57 -35.51 13.54
N ARG A 70 -12.70 -35.05 12.97
CA ARG A 70 -13.98 -35.79 12.89
C ARG A 70 -14.43 -36.31 14.26
N GLY A 71 -14.24 -35.49 15.29
CA GLY A 71 -14.60 -35.77 16.67
C GLY A 71 -15.83 -34.99 17.13
N PRO A 72 -16.56 -35.45 18.15
CA PRO A 72 -17.68 -34.69 18.70
C PRO A 72 -17.19 -33.38 19.34
N LEU A 73 -18.06 -32.38 19.31
CA LEU A 73 -17.87 -31.09 19.98
C LEU A 73 -18.79 -31.00 21.20
N GLU A 74 -18.23 -30.75 22.37
CA GLU A 74 -18.94 -30.66 23.64
C GLU A 74 -18.94 -29.22 24.16
N ILE A 75 -20.00 -28.46 23.87
CA ILE A 75 -20.19 -27.11 24.41
C ILE A 75 -21.09 -27.17 25.65
N PRO A 76 -20.68 -26.59 26.80
CA PRO A 76 -21.52 -26.59 27.99
C PRO A 76 -22.80 -25.77 27.77
N ASN A 77 -23.89 -26.19 28.40
CA ASN A 77 -25.17 -25.46 28.39
C ASN A 77 -25.38 -24.78 29.76
N PRO A 78 -24.94 -23.52 29.94
CA PRO A 78 -24.94 -22.87 31.25
C PRO A 78 -26.35 -22.59 31.74
N GLN A 79 -26.71 -23.12 32.91
CA GLN A 79 -28.04 -22.92 33.52
C GLN A 79 -27.88 -22.50 34.98
N PRO A 80 -27.36 -21.30 35.25
CA PRO A 80 -27.16 -20.83 36.62
C PRO A 80 -28.51 -20.70 37.35
N ALA A 81 -28.52 -21.10 38.63
CA ALA A 81 -29.71 -20.95 39.47
C ALA A 81 -30.05 -19.47 39.68
N THR A 82 -31.33 -19.14 39.56
CA THR A 82 -31.85 -17.77 39.71
C THR A 82 -32.69 -17.62 40.98
N SER A 83 -32.73 -16.38 41.49
CA SER A 83 -33.63 -15.98 42.57
C SER A 83 -35.06 -15.74 42.06
N LYS A 84 -35.96 -15.34 42.96
CA LYS A 84 -37.33 -14.90 42.61
C LYS A 84 -37.42 -13.41 42.25
N GLU A 85 -36.40 -12.62 42.58
CA GLU A 85 -36.35 -11.19 42.30
C GLU A 85 -35.94 -10.97 40.83
N ASP A 86 -36.72 -10.18 40.10
CA ASP A 86 -36.50 -9.94 38.67
C ASP A 86 -35.52 -8.77 38.46
N VAL A 87 -34.63 -8.93 37.49
CA VAL A 87 -33.67 -7.89 37.11
C VAL A 87 -34.37 -6.60 36.65
N ASN A 88 -35.54 -6.70 36.02
CA ASN A 88 -36.29 -5.56 35.51
C ASN A 88 -36.90 -4.69 36.62
N ASP A 89 -36.99 -5.22 37.86
CA ASP A 89 -37.41 -4.43 39.02
C ASP A 89 -36.28 -3.51 39.52
N LEU A 90 -35.03 -3.75 39.12
CA LEU A 90 -33.85 -3.00 39.58
C LEU A 90 -33.21 -2.11 38.54
N ILE A 91 -33.09 -2.62 37.32
CA ILE A 91 -32.38 -1.94 36.25
C ILE A 91 -33.27 -1.86 35.02
N SER A 92 -33.36 -0.66 34.45
CA SER A 92 -33.90 -0.47 33.11
C SER A 92 -32.77 -0.27 32.11
N VAL A 93 -32.87 -0.88 30.93
CA VAL A 93 -31.89 -0.66 29.85
C VAL A 93 -32.62 -0.01 28.68
N LEU A 94 -32.09 1.13 28.23
CA LEU A 94 -32.59 1.87 27.07
C LEU A 94 -31.49 1.94 26.01
N ASN A 95 -31.82 1.58 24.78
CA ASN A 95 -30.92 1.73 23.64
C ASN A 95 -31.41 2.87 22.74
N GLU A 96 -30.76 4.02 22.85
CA GLU A 96 -31.02 5.21 22.04
C GLU A 96 -30.13 5.25 20.78
N PHE A 97 -29.32 4.21 20.55
CA PHE A 97 -28.39 4.13 19.44
C PHE A 97 -28.39 2.75 18.73
N PRO A 98 -29.57 2.24 18.30
CA PRO A 98 -29.73 0.88 17.76
C PRO A 98 -28.93 0.61 16.48
N GLU A 99 -28.61 1.63 15.69
CA GLU A 99 -27.80 1.52 14.47
C GLU A 99 -26.31 1.24 14.74
N SER A 100 -25.84 1.47 15.97
CA SER A 100 -24.45 1.20 16.37
C SER A 100 -24.31 0.21 17.53
N CYS A 101 -25.42 -0.08 18.23
CA CYS A 101 -25.54 -1.20 19.15
C CYS A 101 -26.84 -1.96 18.85
N THR A 102 -26.76 -3.13 18.23
CA THR A 102 -27.98 -3.84 17.78
C THR A 102 -28.70 -4.56 18.92
N ARG A 103 -27.97 -4.94 19.98
CA ARG A 103 -28.53 -5.57 21.18
C ARG A 103 -27.61 -5.34 22.37
N TYR A 104 -28.22 -5.04 23.51
CA TYR A 104 -27.55 -4.92 24.80
C TYR A 104 -28.34 -5.72 25.82
N THR A 105 -27.66 -6.54 26.63
CA THR A 105 -28.27 -7.29 27.71
C THR A 105 -27.57 -7.02 29.03
N ALA A 106 -28.34 -7.02 30.12
CA ALA A 106 -27.85 -6.89 31.48
C ALA A 106 -28.42 -7.97 32.40
N ARG A 107 -27.54 -8.56 33.23
CA ARG A 107 -27.90 -9.49 34.32
C ARG A 107 -27.35 -8.96 35.63
N VAL A 108 -27.99 -9.27 36.76
CA VAL A 108 -27.56 -8.79 38.07
C VAL A 108 -27.27 -9.95 39.01
N ILE A 109 -26.12 -9.89 39.69
CA ILE A 109 -25.74 -10.85 40.73
C ILE A 109 -25.54 -10.07 42.03
N ARG A 110 -26.20 -10.49 43.10
CA ARG A 110 -26.07 -9.86 44.43
C ARG A 110 -25.25 -10.68 45.40
N GLY A 111 -24.60 -10.01 46.34
CA GLY A 111 -23.85 -10.63 47.43
C GLY A 111 -22.62 -11.42 46.99
N VAL A 112 -21.91 -10.97 45.95
CA VAL A 112 -20.63 -11.56 45.55
C VAL A 112 -19.52 -11.18 46.53
N LYS A 113 -18.48 -12.02 46.59
CA LYS A 113 -17.24 -11.73 47.31
C LYS A 113 -16.08 -11.58 46.32
N ILE A 114 -15.56 -10.35 46.19
CA ILE A 114 -14.39 -10.08 45.37
C ILE A 114 -13.14 -10.61 46.06
N GLY A 115 -12.31 -11.31 45.31
CA GLY A 115 -11.08 -11.90 45.81
C GLY A 115 -10.17 -12.40 44.69
N THR A 116 -9.15 -13.15 45.07
CA THR A 116 -8.23 -13.79 44.12
C THR A 116 -8.94 -14.90 43.35
N SER A 117 -8.66 -15.01 42.06
CA SER A 117 -9.16 -16.08 41.21
C SER A 117 -8.63 -17.46 41.64
N PRO A 118 -9.44 -18.53 41.49
CA PRO A 118 -8.96 -19.89 41.67
C PRO A 118 -7.81 -20.23 40.72
N ALA A 119 -6.92 -21.13 41.14
CA ALA A 119 -5.70 -21.47 40.39
C ALA A 119 -5.96 -21.90 38.93
N TRP A 120 -7.05 -22.63 38.67
CA TRP A 120 -7.39 -23.08 37.31
C TRP A 120 -7.71 -21.91 36.37
N LEU A 121 -8.38 -20.87 36.87
CA LEU A 121 -8.83 -19.71 36.10
C LEU A 121 -7.62 -18.82 35.76
N SER A 122 -6.84 -18.46 36.79
CA SER A 122 -5.63 -17.67 36.61
C SER A 122 -4.61 -18.38 35.72
N ARG A 123 -4.43 -19.71 35.86
CA ARG A 123 -3.52 -20.50 35.01
C ARG A 123 -3.88 -20.37 33.53
N ARG A 124 -5.16 -20.54 33.17
CA ARG A 124 -5.62 -20.46 31.77
C ARG A 124 -5.52 -19.07 31.18
N LEU A 125 -5.84 -18.03 31.95
CA LEU A 125 -5.69 -16.65 31.50
C LEU A 125 -4.22 -16.31 31.25
N ASN A 126 -3.33 -16.70 32.16
CA ASN A 126 -1.89 -16.49 31.99
C ASN A 126 -1.36 -17.23 30.75
N ALA A 127 -1.83 -18.46 30.48
CA ALA A 127 -1.45 -19.21 29.27
C ALA A 127 -1.78 -18.46 27.97
N VAL A 128 -2.82 -17.62 27.97
CA VAL A 128 -3.21 -16.80 26.81
C VAL A 128 -2.81 -15.32 26.95
N GLY A 129 -1.84 -15.03 27.82
CA GLY A 129 -1.24 -13.70 27.95
C GLY A 129 -2.09 -12.68 28.71
N ILE A 130 -3.12 -13.11 29.44
CA ILE A 130 -3.97 -12.22 30.26
C ILE A 130 -3.59 -12.36 31.73
N ALA A 131 -3.13 -11.27 32.33
CA ALA A 131 -2.84 -11.24 33.76
C ALA A 131 -4.13 -11.32 34.59
N SER A 132 -4.10 -12.12 35.65
CA SER A 132 -5.19 -12.29 36.61
C SER A 132 -5.32 -11.04 37.49
N VAL A 133 -6.55 -10.53 37.64
CA VAL A 133 -6.87 -9.32 38.41
C VAL A 133 -7.68 -9.68 39.65
N ASN A 134 -8.90 -10.16 39.45
CA ASN A 134 -9.79 -10.64 40.50
C ASN A 134 -10.77 -11.67 39.92
N ASN A 135 -11.41 -12.43 40.80
CA ASN A 135 -12.31 -13.52 40.45
C ASN A 135 -13.51 -13.14 39.55
N VAL A 136 -13.88 -11.86 39.43
CA VAL A 136 -14.97 -11.40 38.55
C VAL A 136 -14.43 -10.94 37.19
N VAL A 137 -13.44 -10.06 37.18
CA VAL A 137 -12.80 -9.55 35.95
C VAL A 137 -12.17 -10.70 35.16
N ASP A 138 -11.59 -11.65 35.87
CA ASP A 138 -10.99 -12.84 35.26
C ASP A 138 -12.06 -13.74 34.62
N VAL A 139 -13.25 -13.84 35.19
CA VAL A 139 -14.35 -14.57 34.56
C VAL A 139 -14.82 -13.87 33.28
N THR A 140 -14.94 -12.54 33.27
CA THR A 140 -15.30 -11.82 32.02
C THR A 140 -14.25 -12.02 30.94
N ASN A 141 -12.96 -11.97 31.30
CA ASN A 141 -11.85 -12.24 30.38
C ASN A 141 -11.85 -13.69 29.91
N TYR A 142 -12.12 -14.63 30.82
CA TYR A 142 -12.17 -16.05 30.52
C TYR A 142 -13.27 -16.37 29.54
N VAL A 143 -14.50 -15.90 29.76
CA VAL A 143 -15.62 -16.16 28.84
C VAL A 143 -15.40 -15.48 27.49
N MET A 144 -14.80 -14.28 27.47
CA MET A 144 -14.37 -13.65 26.22
C MET A 144 -13.37 -14.52 25.45
N MET A 145 -12.38 -15.11 26.13
CA MET A 145 -11.43 -16.04 25.51
C MET A 145 -12.04 -17.42 25.25
N GLU A 146 -13.11 -17.81 25.94
CA GLU A 146 -13.83 -19.07 25.78
C GLU A 146 -14.62 -19.06 24.47
N CYS A 147 -15.39 -18.00 24.22
CA CYS A 147 -16.38 -17.96 23.14
C CYS A 147 -16.27 -16.76 22.18
N GLY A 148 -15.32 -15.86 22.40
CA GLY A 148 -15.10 -14.68 21.55
C GLY A 148 -16.03 -13.50 21.81
N GLN A 149 -16.93 -13.59 22.80
CA GLN A 149 -17.84 -12.49 23.19
C GLN A 149 -17.23 -11.66 24.33
N PRO A 150 -16.85 -10.39 24.09
CA PRO A 150 -16.48 -9.51 25.18
C PRO A 150 -17.66 -9.24 26.11
N LEU A 151 -17.38 -9.25 27.40
CA LEU A 151 -18.32 -9.02 28.49
C LEU A 151 -17.72 -7.96 29.41
N HIS A 152 -18.57 -7.25 30.15
CA HIS A 152 -18.12 -6.34 31.18
C HIS A 152 -18.92 -6.54 32.48
N ALA A 153 -18.30 -6.23 33.61
CA ALA A 153 -18.95 -6.27 34.92
C ALA A 153 -18.79 -4.89 35.57
N PHE A 154 -19.90 -4.28 35.96
CA PHE A 154 -19.93 -3.02 36.70
C PHE A 154 -20.24 -3.27 38.17
N ASP A 155 -19.69 -2.44 39.08
CA ASP A 155 -20.25 -2.34 40.44
C ASP A 155 -21.63 -1.70 40.36
N LEU A 156 -22.67 -2.47 40.67
CA LEU A 156 -24.06 -2.03 40.54
C LEU A 156 -24.34 -0.77 41.37
N ARG A 157 -23.64 -0.57 42.50
CA ARG A 157 -23.82 0.63 43.35
C ARG A 157 -23.27 1.90 42.71
N GLN A 158 -22.42 1.77 41.69
CA GLN A 158 -21.90 2.91 40.93
C GLN A 158 -22.78 3.29 39.76
N ILE A 159 -23.76 2.46 39.38
CA ILE A 159 -24.73 2.78 38.34
C ILE A 159 -25.83 3.68 38.92
N ARG A 160 -25.82 4.97 38.53
CA ARG A 160 -26.78 5.96 39.06
C ARG A 160 -28.15 5.83 38.40
N GLY A 161 -29.19 5.99 39.22
CA GLY A 161 -30.58 6.02 38.76
C GLY A 161 -31.17 4.68 38.31
N GLY A 162 -30.49 3.54 38.54
CA GLY A 162 -31.02 2.22 38.19
C GLY A 162 -31.30 2.07 36.69
N LYS A 163 -30.51 2.75 35.85
CA LYS A 163 -30.72 2.77 34.41
C LYS A 163 -29.39 2.68 33.67
N ILE A 164 -29.39 1.91 32.59
CA ILE A 164 -28.34 1.92 31.57
C ILE A 164 -28.93 2.53 30.29
N ILE A 165 -28.19 3.45 29.68
CA ILE A 165 -28.53 4.14 28.45
C ILE A 165 -27.38 3.91 27.45
N VAL A 166 -27.64 3.12 26.41
CA VAL A 166 -26.74 3.02 25.27
C VAL A 166 -27.02 4.18 24.35
N ARG A 167 -26.08 5.13 24.24
CA ARG A 167 -26.27 6.35 23.45
C ARG A 167 -25.01 6.76 22.69
N ARG A 168 -25.14 7.76 21.84
CA ARG A 168 -24.00 8.49 21.27
C ARG A 168 -23.30 9.30 22.36
N ALA A 169 -21.97 9.38 22.29
CA ALA A 169 -21.24 10.37 23.09
C ALA A 169 -21.62 11.79 22.68
N HIS A 170 -21.56 12.73 23.61
CA HIS A 170 -21.60 14.15 23.28
C HIS A 170 -20.24 14.60 22.74
N LEU A 171 -20.24 15.65 21.91
CA LEU A 171 -18.99 16.23 21.41
C LEU A 171 -18.17 16.76 22.59
N ASP A 172 -16.91 16.36 22.66
CA ASP A 172 -15.96 16.70 23.73
C ASP A 172 -16.37 16.20 25.13
N GLU A 173 -17.28 15.21 25.19
CA GLU A 173 -17.58 14.50 26.43
C GLU A 173 -16.30 13.88 27.00
N ARG A 174 -15.98 14.19 28.26
CA ARG A 174 -14.79 13.66 28.92
C ARG A 174 -15.10 12.31 29.53
N PHE A 175 -14.25 11.32 29.23
CA PHE A 175 -14.38 9.97 29.75
C PHE A 175 -13.05 9.51 30.33
N GLU A 176 -13.05 9.16 31.61
CA GLU A 176 -11.90 8.54 32.29
C GLU A 176 -12.01 7.02 32.20
N ALA A 177 -11.09 6.41 31.44
CA ALA A 177 -11.05 4.97 31.28
C ALA A 177 -10.30 4.30 32.45
N ILE A 178 -10.44 2.97 32.58
CA ILE A 178 -9.74 2.17 33.60
C ILE A 178 -8.20 2.22 33.51
N ASP A 179 -7.61 2.76 32.42
CA ASP A 179 -6.17 3.03 32.35
C ASP A 179 -5.77 4.38 33.00
N HIS A 180 -6.72 5.02 33.69
CA HIS A 180 -6.61 6.32 34.36
C HIS A 180 -6.22 7.48 33.44
N LYS A 181 -6.51 7.36 32.14
CA LYS A 181 -6.42 8.45 31.17
C LYS A 181 -7.79 8.99 30.84
N THR A 182 -7.84 10.30 30.61
CA THR A 182 -9.05 11.00 30.17
C THR A 182 -9.03 11.18 28.65
N TYR A 183 -10.11 10.77 28.01
CA TYR A 183 -10.34 10.88 26.58
C TYR A 183 -11.44 11.90 26.29
N ALA A 184 -11.27 12.66 25.21
CA ALA A 184 -12.33 13.51 24.65
C ALA A 184 -13.07 12.71 23.57
N LEU A 185 -14.35 12.46 23.80
CA LEU A 185 -15.19 11.66 22.91
C LEU A 185 -15.84 12.54 21.82
N ASP A 186 -16.31 11.90 20.75
CA ASP A 186 -17.09 12.56 19.70
C ASP A 186 -18.42 11.85 19.44
N SER A 187 -19.32 12.51 18.72
CA SER A 187 -20.69 12.03 18.47
C SER A 187 -20.82 10.78 17.58
N LYS A 188 -19.70 10.23 17.09
CA LYS A 188 -19.66 8.96 16.37
C LYS A 188 -19.30 7.79 17.29
N MET A 189 -18.90 8.04 18.54
CA MET A 189 -18.55 7.01 19.52
C MET A 189 -19.80 6.55 20.29
N ILE A 190 -19.79 5.26 20.65
CA ILE A 190 -20.84 4.62 21.45
C ILE A 190 -20.44 4.71 22.92
N VAL A 191 -21.34 5.16 23.77
CA VAL A 191 -21.13 5.14 25.22
C VAL A 191 -22.25 4.35 25.89
N ILE A 192 -21.85 3.59 26.91
CA ILE A 192 -22.76 3.04 27.90
C ILE A 192 -22.79 4.07 29.02
N ALA A 193 -23.97 4.63 29.28
CA ALA A 193 -24.18 5.66 30.28
C ALA A 193 -25.14 5.17 31.35
N ASP A 194 -25.04 5.72 32.55
CA ASP A 194 -26.11 5.66 33.54
C ASP A 194 -27.04 6.90 33.40
N ALA A 195 -27.86 7.19 34.40
CA ALA A 195 -28.75 8.35 34.37
C ALA A 195 -28.02 9.71 34.38
N GLU A 196 -26.74 9.76 34.75
CA GLU A 196 -26.00 10.99 34.98
C GLU A 196 -24.79 11.16 34.03
N ARG A 197 -24.13 10.07 33.63
CA ARG A 197 -22.82 10.12 32.95
C ARG A 197 -22.48 8.86 32.14
N ALA A 198 -21.45 8.95 31.30
CA ALA A 198 -20.84 7.78 30.66
C ALA A 198 -20.10 6.91 31.69
N VAL A 199 -20.34 5.59 31.65
CA VAL A 199 -19.71 4.58 32.52
C VAL A 199 -18.80 3.62 31.72
N ALA A 200 -18.97 3.53 30.41
CA ALA A 200 -18.02 2.83 29.54
C ALA A 200 -18.02 3.40 28.10
N LEU A 201 -16.88 3.25 27.43
CA LEU A 201 -16.77 3.42 25.98
C LEU A 201 -17.13 2.09 25.32
N GLY A 202 -18.33 2.02 24.74
CA GLY A 202 -18.97 0.79 24.27
C GLY A 202 -18.04 -0.03 23.38
N GLY A 203 -17.80 -1.28 23.78
CA GLY A 203 -16.97 -2.25 23.07
C GLY A 203 -15.46 -1.98 23.07
N VAL A 204 -14.99 -0.86 23.65
CA VAL A 204 -13.57 -0.50 23.68
C VAL A 204 -12.99 -0.63 25.08
N MET A 205 -13.54 0.08 26.07
CA MET A 205 -12.96 0.14 27.42
C MET A 205 -13.99 0.55 28.48
N GLY A 206 -13.89 -0.04 29.67
CA GLY A 206 -14.68 0.37 30.84
C GLY A 206 -14.22 1.70 31.43
N GLY A 207 -15.10 2.37 32.17
CA GLY A 207 -14.79 3.60 32.91
C GLY A 207 -14.23 3.30 34.30
N ALA A 208 -13.33 4.17 34.79
CA ALA A 208 -12.65 3.98 36.08
C ALA A 208 -13.62 4.01 37.27
N GLU A 209 -14.66 4.85 37.22
CA GLU A 209 -15.57 5.05 38.36
C GLU A 209 -16.58 3.91 38.60
N SER A 210 -16.83 3.08 37.59
CA SER A 210 -17.77 1.96 37.65
C SER A 210 -17.07 0.59 37.72
N GLU A 211 -15.75 0.60 37.89
CA GLU A 211 -14.92 -0.60 37.98
C GLU A 211 -15.26 -1.45 39.22
N VAL A 212 -15.10 -2.77 39.10
CA VAL A 212 -15.24 -3.71 40.21
C VAL A 212 -14.07 -3.54 41.19
N ALA A 213 -14.38 -3.03 42.39
CA ALA A 213 -13.43 -2.83 43.47
C ALA A 213 -13.49 -3.97 44.51
N ALA A 214 -12.51 -4.03 45.41
CA ALA A 214 -12.51 -5.01 46.52
C ALA A 214 -13.76 -4.90 47.42
N SER A 215 -14.41 -3.73 47.47
CA SER A 215 -15.64 -3.49 48.22
C SER A 215 -16.92 -3.83 47.48
N THR A 216 -16.86 -4.23 46.19
CA THR A 216 -18.03 -4.54 45.37
C THR A 216 -18.76 -5.77 45.89
N VAL A 217 -20.08 -5.68 45.99
CA VAL A 217 -20.95 -6.76 46.50
C VAL A 217 -22.07 -7.11 45.54
N ASP A 218 -22.47 -6.19 44.66
CA ASP A 218 -23.51 -6.41 43.67
C ASP A 218 -22.95 -6.03 42.29
N LEU A 219 -23.21 -6.87 41.30
CA LEU A 219 -22.67 -6.75 39.95
C LEU A 219 -23.79 -6.55 38.93
N LEU A 220 -23.51 -5.72 37.92
CA LEU A 220 -24.25 -5.71 36.66
C LEU A 220 -23.35 -6.28 35.56
N ILE A 221 -23.77 -7.37 34.92
CA ILE A 221 -23.05 -8.04 33.84
C ILE A 221 -23.61 -7.58 32.50
N GLU A 222 -22.76 -6.93 31.71
CA GLU A 222 -23.04 -6.49 30.34
C GLU A 222 -22.64 -7.57 29.32
N ALA A 223 -23.55 -7.82 28.37
CA ALA A 223 -23.21 -8.42 27.08
C ALA A 223 -23.87 -7.61 25.96
N ALA A 224 -23.10 -7.21 24.94
CA ALA A 224 -23.61 -6.36 23.87
C ALA A 224 -23.10 -6.77 22.48
N LEU A 225 -23.79 -6.28 21.45
CA LEU A 225 -23.40 -6.35 20.04
C LEU A 225 -23.26 -4.94 19.49
N PHE A 226 -22.05 -4.58 19.06
CA PHE A 226 -21.71 -3.26 18.53
C PHE A 226 -21.38 -3.31 17.03
N GLU A 227 -21.57 -2.19 16.34
CA GLU A 227 -21.21 -2.04 14.93
C GLU A 227 -19.67 -1.96 14.76
N PRO A 228 -19.04 -2.85 13.99
CA PRO A 228 -17.59 -2.96 13.91
C PRO A 228 -16.85 -1.70 13.47
N LEU A 229 -17.38 -0.94 12.50
CA LEU A 229 -16.74 0.27 12.01
C LEU A 229 -16.78 1.38 13.05
N ALA A 230 -17.83 1.47 13.88
CA ALA A 230 -17.91 2.41 15.00
C ALA A 230 -16.80 2.12 16.02
N ILE A 231 -16.62 0.85 16.40
CA ILE A 231 -15.56 0.40 17.30
C ILE A 231 -14.17 0.68 16.71
N ARG A 232 -13.93 0.31 15.45
CA ARG A 232 -12.66 0.55 14.76
C ARG A 232 -12.31 2.02 14.69
N ARG A 233 -13.29 2.88 14.39
CA ARG A 233 -13.11 4.34 14.33
C ARG A 233 -12.75 4.91 15.71
N ALA A 234 -13.47 4.51 16.76
CA ALA A 234 -13.21 4.95 18.13
C ALA A 234 -11.82 4.52 18.61
N SER A 235 -11.49 3.22 18.49
CA SER A 235 -10.20 2.63 18.86
C SER A 235 -9.01 3.31 18.16
N ARG A 236 -9.09 3.52 16.84
CA ARG A 236 -8.02 4.19 16.08
C ARG A 236 -7.90 5.67 16.42
N LYS A 237 -9.01 6.39 16.54
CA LYS A 237 -9.00 7.83 16.84
C LYS A 237 -8.41 8.11 18.22
N LEU A 238 -8.77 7.31 19.22
CA LEU A 238 -8.29 7.44 20.59
C LEU A 238 -6.94 6.73 20.83
N LYS A 239 -6.42 6.01 19.83
CA LYS A 239 -5.25 5.11 19.95
C LYS A 239 -5.40 4.14 21.13
N LEU A 240 -6.61 3.62 21.31
CA LEU A 240 -7.02 2.77 22.43
C LEU A 240 -7.50 1.42 21.90
N GLN A 241 -6.55 0.49 21.72
CA GLN A 241 -6.83 -0.88 21.31
C GLN A 241 -6.94 -1.78 22.54
N SER A 242 -7.96 -2.64 22.58
CA SER A 242 -8.16 -3.62 23.64
C SER A 242 -8.52 -5.00 23.07
N PRO A 243 -8.39 -6.09 23.85
CA PRO A 243 -8.87 -7.41 23.45
C PRO A 243 -10.38 -7.43 23.12
N SER A 244 -11.16 -6.53 23.73
CA SER A 244 -12.57 -6.32 23.44
C SER A 244 -12.76 -5.65 22.08
N SER A 245 -12.09 -4.52 21.83
CA SER A 245 -12.23 -3.79 20.57
C SER A 245 -11.82 -4.66 19.39
N PHE A 246 -10.75 -5.45 19.54
CA PHE A 246 -10.26 -6.35 18.50
C PHE A 246 -11.30 -7.39 18.05
N ARG A 247 -12.12 -7.89 18.99
CA ARG A 247 -13.20 -8.85 18.73
C ARG A 247 -14.43 -8.17 18.15
N PHE A 248 -14.86 -7.05 18.71
CA PHE A 248 -16.00 -6.30 18.16
C PHE A 248 -15.74 -5.78 16.74
N GLU A 249 -14.51 -5.42 16.40
CA GLU A 249 -14.10 -5.10 15.02
C GLU A 249 -14.30 -6.25 14.03
N ARG A 250 -14.41 -7.49 14.51
CA ARG A 250 -14.55 -8.73 13.72
C ARG A 250 -15.88 -9.46 13.96
N ARG A 251 -16.87 -8.79 14.57
CA ARG A 251 -18.25 -9.29 14.78
C ARG A 251 -18.34 -10.59 15.59
N PRO A 252 -18.47 -10.51 16.93
CA PRO A 252 -18.84 -11.64 17.77
C PRO A 252 -20.18 -12.26 17.33
N ASP A 253 -20.40 -13.52 17.67
CA ASP A 253 -21.60 -14.28 17.27
C ASP A 253 -22.89 -13.69 17.90
N PRO A 254 -23.81 -13.13 17.09
CA PRO A 254 -25.06 -12.58 17.59
C PRO A 254 -26.01 -13.63 18.19
N GLY A 255 -25.85 -14.92 17.84
CA GLY A 255 -26.61 -16.02 18.43
C GLY A 255 -26.10 -16.45 19.80
N ASN A 256 -24.86 -16.12 20.14
CA ASN A 256 -24.19 -16.60 21.37
C ASN A 256 -24.26 -15.62 22.54
N LEU A 257 -24.87 -14.44 22.36
CA LEU A 257 -24.89 -13.37 23.36
C LEU A 257 -25.48 -13.82 24.71
N ASP A 258 -26.64 -14.48 24.67
CA ASP A 258 -27.30 -14.97 25.89
C ASP A 258 -26.50 -16.10 26.55
N TRP A 259 -25.97 -17.05 25.75
CA TRP A 259 -25.12 -18.12 26.25
C TRP A 259 -23.89 -17.55 26.99
N ALA A 260 -23.21 -16.56 26.41
CA ALA A 260 -22.04 -15.93 27.01
C ALA A 260 -22.39 -15.23 28.32
N SER A 261 -23.53 -14.52 28.37
CA SER A 261 -23.99 -13.86 29.59
C SER A 261 -24.31 -14.87 30.70
N ARG A 262 -24.99 -16.00 30.39
CA ARG A 262 -25.29 -17.07 31.35
C ARG A 262 -24.04 -17.78 31.83
N ARG A 263 -23.10 -18.06 30.91
CA ARG A 263 -21.82 -18.69 31.22
C ARG A 263 -20.99 -17.83 32.18
N CYS A 264 -20.95 -16.52 31.94
CA CYS A 264 -20.31 -15.56 32.82
C CYS A 264 -20.93 -15.60 34.22
N CYS A 265 -22.26 -15.53 34.33
CA CYS A 265 -22.94 -15.59 35.62
C CYS A 265 -22.70 -16.92 36.34
N GLU A 266 -22.78 -18.06 35.64
CA GLU A 266 -22.51 -19.38 36.21
C GLU A 266 -21.11 -19.48 36.82
N LEU A 267 -20.09 -19.02 36.10
CA LEU A 267 -18.72 -19.03 36.59
C LEU A 267 -18.51 -18.05 37.75
N ILE A 268 -19.11 -16.86 37.72
CA ILE A 268 -19.07 -15.91 38.84
C ILE A 268 -19.68 -16.54 40.11
N LEU A 269 -20.85 -17.18 40.00
CA LEU A 269 -21.48 -17.84 41.14
C LEU A 269 -20.58 -18.94 41.74
N GLN A 270 -19.83 -19.66 40.91
CA GLN A 270 -18.89 -20.69 41.35
C GLN A 270 -17.66 -20.10 42.08
N VAL A 271 -17.12 -18.98 41.60
CA VAL A 271 -15.82 -18.44 42.11
C VAL A 271 -15.95 -17.29 43.10
N ALA A 272 -17.08 -16.60 43.12
CA ALA A 272 -17.36 -15.43 43.96
C ALA A 272 -18.61 -15.59 44.84
N GLY A 273 -19.41 -16.63 44.61
CA GLY A 273 -20.70 -16.82 45.29
C GLY A 273 -21.77 -15.83 44.80
N GLY A 274 -22.70 -15.49 45.70
CA GLY A 274 -23.80 -14.58 45.42
C GLY A 274 -25.06 -15.26 44.88
N THR A 275 -26.00 -14.47 44.39
CA THR A 275 -27.29 -14.92 43.89
C THR A 275 -27.65 -14.14 42.63
N LEU A 276 -27.87 -14.86 41.53
CA LEU A 276 -28.30 -14.30 40.24
C LEU A 276 -29.80 -13.98 40.29
N LEU A 277 -30.20 -12.78 39.87
CA LEU A 277 -31.60 -12.38 39.76
C LEU A 277 -32.27 -13.09 38.57
N SER A 278 -33.60 -13.28 38.63
CA SER A 278 -34.34 -13.83 37.49
C SER A 278 -34.43 -12.83 36.34
N GLY A 279 -34.59 -13.34 35.12
CA GLY A 279 -34.74 -12.52 33.92
C GLY A 279 -33.42 -12.01 33.32
N VAL A 280 -33.56 -11.17 32.30
CA VAL A 280 -32.50 -10.42 31.63
C VAL A 280 -33.12 -9.10 31.16
N ALA A 281 -32.45 -7.98 31.41
CA ALA A 281 -32.86 -6.72 30.81
C ALA A 281 -32.26 -6.68 29.40
N ASP A 282 -33.09 -6.58 28.35
CA ASP A 282 -32.69 -6.76 26.95
C ASP A 282 -33.31 -5.67 26.08
N THR A 283 -32.50 -5.02 25.25
CA THR A 283 -32.93 -3.94 24.37
C THR A 283 -33.24 -4.37 22.95
N GLY A 284 -32.88 -5.59 22.55
CA GLY A 284 -32.87 -5.99 21.15
C GLY A 284 -34.01 -6.95 20.77
N PRO A 285 -34.44 -6.97 19.50
CA PRO A 285 -35.26 -8.06 18.99
C PRO A 285 -34.49 -9.39 19.05
N ALA A 286 -35.22 -10.51 19.05
CA ALA A 286 -34.62 -11.84 18.96
C ALA A 286 -33.69 -11.93 17.73
N THR A 287 -32.54 -12.60 17.88
CA THR A 287 -31.58 -12.80 16.79
C THR A 287 -32.28 -13.51 15.63
N LEU A 288 -32.35 -12.87 14.46
CA LEU A 288 -32.95 -13.44 13.27
C LEU A 288 -32.06 -14.56 12.70
N ALA A 289 -32.68 -15.59 12.15
CA ALA A 289 -31.97 -16.61 11.40
C ALA A 289 -31.27 -15.98 10.19
N ARG A 290 -30.11 -16.52 9.82
CA ARG A 290 -29.37 -16.05 8.64
C ARG A 290 -30.10 -16.41 7.35
N GLU A 291 -29.95 -15.55 6.36
CA GLU A 291 -30.40 -15.80 5.00
C GLU A 291 -29.68 -17.01 4.40
N THR A 292 -30.36 -17.69 3.49
CA THR A 292 -29.80 -18.82 2.75
C THR A 292 -28.95 -18.35 1.58
N ILE A 293 -27.94 -19.14 1.25
CA ILE A 293 -27.03 -18.93 0.13
C ILE A 293 -27.21 -20.10 -0.84
N GLY A 294 -27.46 -19.80 -2.11
CA GLY A 294 -27.47 -20.80 -3.16
C GLY A 294 -26.05 -21.18 -3.58
N LEU A 295 -25.76 -22.48 -3.58
CA LEU A 295 -24.53 -23.06 -4.10
C LEU A 295 -24.85 -23.92 -5.33
N ARG A 296 -24.47 -23.45 -6.52
CA ARG A 296 -24.60 -24.23 -7.76
C ARG A 296 -23.42 -25.19 -7.85
N LEU A 297 -23.72 -26.47 -7.99
CA LEU A 297 -22.70 -27.53 -8.00
C LEU A 297 -21.72 -27.39 -9.18
N SER A 298 -22.17 -26.83 -10.31
CA SER A 298 -21.34 -26.55 -11.48
C SER A 298 -20.28 -25.45 -11.25
N GLN A 299 -20.42 -24.62 -10.22
CA GLN A 299 -19.45 -23.56 -9.92
C GLN A 299 -18.21 -24.10 -9.22
N VAL A 300 -18.32 -25.22 -8.50
CA VAL A 300 -17.21 -25.84 -7.77
C VAL A 300 -16.07 -26.20 -8.74
N PRO A 301 -16.27 -27.04 -9.78
CA PRO A 301 -15.18 -27.34 -10.73
C PRO A 301 -14.79 -26.15 -11.60
N ARG A 302 -15.73 -25.23 -11.89
CA ARG A 302 -15.42 -24.02 -12.67
C ARG A 302 -14.46 -23.08 -11.94
N ILE A 303 -14.57 -22.98 -10.60
CA ILE A 303 -13.76 -22.08 -9.78
C ILE A 303 -12.51 -22.79 -9.26
N LEU A 304 -12.64 -24.02 -8.75
CA LEU A 304 -11.53 -24.76 -8.14
C LEU A 304 -10.68 -25.52 -9.16
N GLY A 305 -11.20 -25.76 -10.37
CA GLY A 305 -10.51 -26.58 -11.37
C GLY A 305 -10.53 -28.09 -11.08
N ILE A 306 -11.23 -28.53 -10.03
CA ILE A 306 -11.37 -29.92 -9.61
C ILE A 306 -12.83 -30.30 -9.38
N GLU A 307 -13.17 -31.56 -9.64
CA GLU A 307 -14.46 -32.11 -9.28
C GLU A 307 -14.43 -32.63 -7.84
N ILE A 308 -15.47 -32.29 -7.06
CA ILE A 308 -15.65 -32.77 -5.69
C ILE A 308 -17.03 -33.43 -5.63
N GLU A 309 -17.11 -34.64 -5.09
CA GLU A 309 -18.38 -35.37 -4.97
C GLU A 309 -19.40 -34.57 -4.14
N VAL A 310 -20.65 -34.54 -4.61
CA VAL A 310 -21.73 -33.74 -3.99
C VAL A 310 -21.94 -34.12 -2.53
N GLU A 311 -21.90 -35.41 -2.19
CA GLU A 311 -22.05 -35.86 -0.79
C GLU A 311 -20.89 -35.38 0.08
N LYS A 312 -19.67 -35.26 -0.46
CA LYS A 312 -18.53 -34.70 0.28
C LYS A 312 -18.69 -33.21 0.53
N ILE A 313 -19.21 -32.47 -0.45
CA ILE A 313 -19.57 -31.04 -0.28
C ILE A 313 -20.57 -30.88 0.85
N ARG A 314 -21.61 -31.72 0.89
CA ARG A 314 -22.64 -31.69 1.94
C ARG A 314 -22.06 -32.03 3.31
N GLU A 315 -21.23 -33.07 3.40
CA GLU A 315 -20.54 -33.47 4.63
C GLU A 315 -19.75 -32.31 5.23
N ILE A 316 -18.94 -31.63 4.40
CA ILE A 316 -18.12 -30.49 4.84
C ILE A 316 -18.99 -29.35 5.37
N LEU A 317 -20.00 -28.93 4.61
CA LEU A 317 -20.85 -27.80 5.00
C LEU A 317 -21.64 -28.09 6.28
N LEU A 318 -22.16 -29.31 6.44
CA LEU A 318 -22.84 -29.74 7.66
C LEU A 318 -21.88 -29.77 8.86
N ALA A 319 -20.66 -30.30 8.67
CA ALA A 319 -19.65 -30.35 9.74
C ALA A 319 -19.26 -28.93 10.22
N LEU A 320 -19.25 -27.94 9.33
CA LEU A 320 -19.01 -26.54 9.65
C LEU A 320 -20.19 -25.84 10.36
N GLY A 321 -21.30 -26.55 10.57
CA GLY A 321 -22.49 -26.06 11.25
C GLY A 321 -23.47 -25.33 10.33
N CYS A 322 -23.36 -25.46 9.01
CA CYS A 322 -24.39 -24.97 8.10
C CYS A 322 -25.55 -25.96 8.02
N ASP A 323 -26.78 -25.45 7.84
CA ASP A 323 -27.93 -26.28 7.51
C ASP A 323 -28.12 -26.34 5.99
N ILE A 324 -28.43 -27.51 5.44
CA ILE A 324 -28.88 -27.65 4.06
C ILE A 324 -30.41 -27.63 4.06
N VAL A 325 -30.98 -26.50 3.65
CA VAL A 325 -32.42 -26.22 3.73
C VAL A 325 -33.17 -26.87 2.57
N ALA A 326 -32.55 -26.86 1.39
CA ALA A 326 -33.03 -27.53 0.20
C ALA A 326 -31.85 -28.03 -0.63
N ALA A 327 -32.08 -29.10 -1.39
CA ALA A 327 -31.08 -29.66 -2.29
C ALA A 327 -31.75 -30.25 -3.53
N ASN A 328 -31.13 -30.08 -4.69
CA ASN A 328 -31.48 -30.77 -5.93
C ASN A 328 -30.20 -31.13 -6.70
N GLU A 329 -30.34 -31.72 -7.88
CA GLU A 329 -29.20 -32.19 -8.71
C GLU A 329 -28.28 -31.07 -9.21
N GLN A 330 -28.72 -29.80 -9.17
CA GLN A 330 -27.97 -28.66 -9.71
C GLN A 330 -27.44 -27.73 -8.62
N GLN A 331 -28.09 -27.66 -7.46
CA GLN A 331 -27.77 -26.69 -6.41
C GLN A 331 -28.15 -27.14 -5.00
N LEU A 332 -27.48 -26.55 -4.02
CA LEU A 332 -27.80 -26.60 -2.60
C LEU A 332 -28.27 -25.22 -2.12
N GLU A 333 -29.24 -25.18 -1.23
CA GLU A 333 -29.62 -24.00 -0.47
C GLU A 333 -29.11 -24.15 0.97
N VAL A 334 -28.12 -23.35 1.32
CA VAL A 334 -27.33 -23.52 2.54
C VAL A 334 -27.57 -22.34 3.47
N ARG A 335 -27.93 -22.61 4.73
CA ARG A 335 -28.02 -21.60 5.78
C ARG A 335 -26.76 -21.66 6.65
N PRO A 336 -25.91 -20.62 6.62
CA PRO A 336 -24.75 -20.55 7.50
C PRO A 336 -25.14 -20.41 8.99
N PRO A 337 -24.28 -20.85 9.92
CA PRO A 337 -24.49 -20.61 11.34
C PRO A 337 -24.26 -19.13 11.71
N THR A 338 -24.76 -18.70 12.87
CA THR A 338 -24.71 -17.28 13.29
C THR A 338 -23.30 -16.76 13.55
N TRP A 339 -22.36 -17.62 13.99
CA TRP A 339 -20.97 -17.23 14.23
C TRP A 339 -20.16 -16.96 12.95
N ARG A 340 -20.60 -17.45 11.79
CA ARG A 340 -19.86 -17.32 10.51
C ARG A 340 -20.15 -16.03 9.77
N GLY A 341 -19.89 -14.89 10.40
CA GLY A 341 -20.20 -13.54 9.89
C GLY A 341 -19.51 -13.15 8.58
N ASP A 342 -18.82 -14.07 7.90
CA ASP A 342 -18.15 -13.95 6.60
C ASP A 342 -18.91 -14.63 5.45
N LEU A 343 -19.75 -15.64 5.72
CA LEU A 343 -20.47 -16.40 4.69
C LEU A 343 -21.71 -15.64 4.18
N TYR A 344 -21.64 -14.98 3.01
CA TYR A 344 -22.77 -14.24 2.43
C TYR A 344 -23.05 -14.58 0.97
N ARG A 345 -22.10 -15.20 0.28
CA ARG A 345 -22.11 -15.44 -1.16
C ARG A 345 -21.76 -16.89 -1.44
N GLU A 346 -22.14 -17.35 -2.62
CA GLU A 346 -21.82 -18.68 -3.14
C GLU A 346 -20.32 -19.01 -3.06
N VAL A 347 -19.45 -18.05 -3.43
CA VAL A 347 -17.99 -18.26 -3.42
C VAL A 347 -17.44 -18.49 -2.01
N ASP A 348 -18.08 -17.91 -0.98
CA ASP A 348 -17.64 -18.09 0.40
C ASP A 348 -17.89 -19.56 0.84
N LEU A 349 -18.97 -20.20 0.35
CA LEU A 349 -19.19 -21.65 0.55
C LEU A 349 -18.21 -22.51 -0.24
N ILE A 350 -17.82 -22.07 -1.44
CA ILE A 350 -16.83 -22.79 -2.26
C ILE A 350 -15.45 -22.75 -1.60
N GLU A 351 -15.08 -21.62 -0.96
CA GLU A 351 -13.87 -21.52 -0.15
C GLU A 351 -13.88 -22.53 1.01
N GLU A 352 -14.99 -22.63 1.74
CA GLU A 352 -15.15 -23.61 2.84
C GLU A 352 -14.99 -25.05 2.38
N VAL A 353 -15.59 -25.38 1.23
CA VAL A 353 -15.43 -26.70 0.60
C VAL A 353 -13.97 -26.93 0.24
N ALA A 354 -13.32 -25.96 -0.42
CA ALA A 354 -11.95 -26.10 -0.89
C ALA A 354 -10.95 -26.26 0.28
N ARG A 355 -11.07 -25.44 1.34
CA ARG A 355 -10.12 -25.47 2.45
C ARG A 355 -10.21 -26.76 3.29
N LEU A 356 -11.40 -27.37 3.38
CA LEU A 356 -11.60 -28.65 4.08
C LEU A 356 -11.35 -29.87 3.19
N HIS A 357 -11.57 -29.74 1.88
CA HIS A 357 -11.16 -30.77 0.92
C HIS A 357 -9.63 -30.86 0.81
N GLY A 358 -8.95 -29.71 0.90
CA GLY A 358 -7.51 -29.57 0.83
C GLY A 358 -7.10 -28.80 -0.42
N TYR A 359 -6.42 -27.66 -0.26
CA TYR A 359 -5.91 -26.88 -1.39
C TYR A 359 -4.84 -27.64 -2.18
N ASP A 360 -4.13 -28.57 -1.53
CA ASP A 360 -3.15 -29.48 -2.13
C ASP A 360 -3.76 -30.43 -3.17
N GLN A 361 -5.08 -30.58 -3.20
CA GLN A 361 -5.79 -31.36 -4.22
C GLN A 361 -6.00 -30.58 -5.54
N ILE A 362 -5.80 -29.26 -5.53
CA ILE A 362 -5.93 -28.41 -6.73
C ILE A 362 -4.63 -28.51 -7.54
N PRO A 363 -4.67 -28.91 -8.83
CA PRO A 363 -3.47 -29.09 -9.63
C PRO A 363 -2.77 -27.75 -9.93
N GLU A 364 -1.46 -27.69 -9.71
CA GLU A 364 -0.63 -26.53 -10.06
C GLU A 364 -0.22 -26.53 -11.55
N ASP A 365 -0.10 -27.72 -12.16
CA ASP A 365 0.40 -27.91 -13.53
C ASP A 365 -0.72 -27.90 -14.58
N VAL A 366 -1.44 -26.80 -14.70
CA VAL A 366 -2.49 -26.63 -15.72
C VAL A 366 -1.93 -25.87 -16.94
N PRO A 367 -2.03 -26.41 -18.17
CA PRO A 367 -1.61 -25.69 -19.37
C PRO A 367 -2.47 -24.43 -19.57
N VAL A 368 -1.86 -23.27 -19.38
CA VAL A 368 -2.49 -21.98 -19.70
C VAL A 368 -2.23 -21.66 -21.18
N PRO A 369 -3.26 -21.43 -22.00
CA PRO A 369 -3.05 -21.02 -23.38
C PRO A 369 -2.38 -19.65 -23.42
N LEU A 370 -1.17 -19.59 -23.97
CA LEU A 370 -0.41 -18.35 -24.15
C LEU A 370 -0.49 -17.89 -25.60
N THR A 371 -0.58 -16.57 -25.79
CA THR A 371 -0.41 -15.93 -27.09
C THR A 371 0.68 -14.87 -27.00
N VAL A 372 1.49 -14.74 -28.05
CA VAL A 372 2.59 -13.77 -28.06
C VAL A 372 2.00 -12.37 -28.29
N ALA A 373 2.12 -11.50 -27.30
CA ALA A 373 1.81 -10.09 -27.45
C ALA A 373 3.01 -9.34 -28.04
N ALA A 374 2.76 -8.43 -28.99
CA ALA A 374 3.80 -7.53 -29.46
C ALA A 374 4.23 -6.57 -28.34
N ARG A 375 5.53 -6.22 -28.28
CA ARG A 375 6.03 -5.21 -27.34
C ARG A 375 5.31 -3.89 -27.59
N ARG A 376 4.87 -3.20 -26.54
CA ARG A 376 4.25 -1.88 -26.69
C ARG A 376 5.34 -0.87 -27.07
N PRO A 377 5.02 0.19 -27.83
CA PRO A 377 5.96 1.27 -28.14
C PRO A 377 6.69 1.82 -26.91
N LYS A 378 5.98 1.98 -25.80
CA LYS A 378 6.56 2.39 -24.50
C LYS A 378 7.65 1.43 -24.01
N ASP A 379 7.41 0.12 -24.08
CA ASP A 379 8.40 -0.88 -23.66
C ASP A 379 9.65 -0.85 -24.55
N ILE A 380 9.51 -0.51 -25.83
CA ILE A 380 10.63 -0.39 -26.78
C ILE A 380 11.44 0.87 -26.46
N VAL A 381 10.78 2.02 -26.28
CA VAL A 381 11.45 3.30 -25.96
C VAL A 381 12.24 3.20 -24.66
N LEU A 382 11.64 2.69 -23.59
CA LEU A 382 12.30 2.64 -22.28
C LEU A 382 13.48 1.67 -22.29
N ASP A 383 13.37 0.55 -22.99
CA ASP A 383 14.47 -0.41 -23.15
C ASP A 383 15.64 0.18 -23.95
N ARG A 384 15.36 0.87 -25.07
CA ARG A 384 16.39 1.59 -25.82
C ARG A 384 17.04 2.69 -25.00
N ALA A 385 16.25 3.47 -24.25
CA ALA A 385 16.77 4.55 -23.41
C ALA A 385 17.70 4.02 -22.30
N ARG A 386 17.28 2.97 -21.59
CA ARG A 386 18.12 2.27 -20.60
C ARG A 386 19.40 1.74 -21.22
N HIS A 387 19.29 1.09 -22.37
CA HIS A 387 20.47 0.55 -23.06
C HIS A 387 21.49 1.65 -23.40
N VAL A 388 21.03 2.79 -23.95
CA VAL A 388 21.89 3.93 -24.26
C VAL A 388 22.57 4.48 -23.00
N LEU A 389 21.80 4.75 -21.94
CA LEU A 389 22.34 5.35 -20.71
C LEU A 389 23.35 4.42 -20.01
N SER A 390 23.04 3.13 -19.92
CA SER A 390 23.98 2.13 -19.39
C SER A 390 25.23 1.99 -20.26
N ALA A 391 25.09 2.03 -21.59
CA ALA A 391 26.24 2.01 -22.50
C ALA A 391 27.11 3.28 -22.39
N CYS A 392 26.52 4.42 -22.00
CA CYS A 392 27.23 5.65 -21.66
C CYS A 392 27.91 5.61 -20.27
N GLY A 393 27.79 4.51 -19.52
CA GLY A 393 28.40 4.35 -18.19
C GLY A 393 27.65 5.09 -17.09
N ILE A 394 26.34 5.25 -17.22
CA ILE A 394 25.46 5.86 -16.20
C ILE A 394 24.65 4.75 -15.55
N ASP A 395 24.60 4.71 -14.22
CA ASP A 395 23.90 3.67 -13.48
C ASP A 395 22.43 4.02 -13.24
N GLU A 396 21.53 3.03 -13.35
CA GLU A 396 20.11 3.24 -13.03
C GLU A 396 19.91 3.35 -11.51
N ALA A 397 19.26 4.41 -11.09
CA ALA A 397 18.80 4.63 -9.73
C ALA A 397 17.26 4.47 -9.64
N MET A 398 16.79 4.11 -8.45
CA MET A 398 15.38 4.12 -8.11
C MET A 398 15.20 4.96 -6.85
N THR A 399 14.58 6.13 -6.99
CA THR A 399 14.42 7.07 -5.87
C THR A 399 12.94 7.18 -5.46
N PRO A 400 12.66 7.52 -4.17
CA PRO A 400 11.27 7.64 -3.71
C PRO A 400 10.48 8.72 -4.47
N SER A 401 9.23 8.41 -4.83
CA SER A 401 8.30 9.37 -5.42
C SER A 401 7.80 10.43 -4.42
N VAL A 402 7.72 10.07 -3.13
CA VAL A 402 7.36 10.99 -2.04
C VAL A 402 8.62 11.50 -1.39
N VAL A 403 8.88 12.80 -1.53
CA VAL A 403 10.11 13.46 -1.14
C VAL A 403 9.89 14.46 0.00
N SER A 404 10.99 14.82 0.67
CA SER A 404 10.99 15.81 1.74
C SER A 404 10.90 17.23 1.19
N ASP A 405 10.54 18.18 2.06
CA ASP A 405 10.53 19.61 1.72
C ASP A 405 11.90 20.10 1.21
N THR A 406 13.02 19.54 1.69
CA THR A 406 14.37 19.91 1.25
C THR A 406 14.62 19.56 -0.21
N ILE A 407 14.25 18.34 -0.61
CA ILE A 407 14.40 17.87 -1.99
C ILE A 407 13.44 18.65 -2.91
N GLU A 408 12.21 18.85 -2.47
CA GLU A 408 11.20 19.55 -3.26
C GLU A 408 11.51 21.04 -3.48
N LYS A 409 12.17 21.69 -2.53
CA LYS A 409 12.63 23.09 -2.65
C LYS A 409 13.71 23.29 -3.71
N CYS A 410 14.37 22.24 -4.19
CA CYS A 410 15.31 22.34 -5.31
C CYS A 410 14.60 22.74 -6.61
N GLY A 411 13.27 22.58 -6.69
CA GLY A 411 12.45 23.03 -7.80
C GLY A 411 12.16 21.95 -8.85
N SER A 412 11.43 22.34 -9.88
CA SER A 412 11.08 21.52 -11.03
C SER A 412 11.16 22.34 -12.30
N LEU A 413 11.57 21.71 -13.40
CA LEU A 413 11.55 22.29 -14.74
C LEU A 413 10.16 22.22 -15.40
N TRP A 414 9.25 21.41 -14.85
CA TRP A 414 7.97 21.08 -15.47
C TRP A 414 6.79 21.90 -14.95
N SER A 415 6.87 22.43 -13.73
CA SER A 415 5.76 23.17 -13.11
C SER A 415 6.23 24.01 -11.93
N ASP A 416 5.72 25.24 -11.83
CA ASP A 416 5.88 26.12 -10.68
C ASP A 416 4.76 25.94 -9.63
N LEU A 417 3.73 25.16 -9.94
CA LEU A 417 2.63 24.91 -9.00
C LEU A 417 3.11 24.09 -7.80
N PRO A 418 2.59 24.34 -6.59
CA PRO A 418 2.99 23.60 -5.40
C PRO A 418 2.72 22.09 -5.55
N PRO A 419 3.58 21.23 -4.99
CA PRO A 419 3.43 19.78 -5.08
C PRO A 419 2.13 19.32 -4.42
N LEU A 420 1.63 18.16 -4.84
CA LEU A 420 0.60 17.45 -4.06
C LEU A 420 1.24 16.86 -2.81
N CYS A 421 0.54 16.96 -1.68
CA CYS A 421 1.03 16.50 -0.39
C CYS A 421 0.15 15.38 0.17
N THR A 422 0.77 14.34 0.73
CA THR A 422 0.04 13.36 1.54
C THR A 422 -0.33 13.98 2.89
N GLU A 423 -1.53 13.67 3.40
CA GLU A 423 -1.95 14.11 4.75
C GLU A 423 -1.09 13.49 5.85
N THR A 424 -0.71 12.23 5.65
CA THR A 424 0.18 11.49 6.55
C THR A 424 1.45 11.12 5.79
N PRO A 425 2.64 11.53 6.28
CA PRO A 425 3.91 11.15 5.65
C PRO A 425 4.22 9.67 5.92
N LEU A 426 4.70 8.95 4.90
CA LEU A 426 5.16 7.55 5.04
C LEU A 426 6.54 7.46 5.71
N LEU A 427 7.37 8.48 5.49
CA LEU A 427 8.69 8.67 6.09
C LEU A 427 8.71 10.06 6.72
N VAL A 428 9.34 10.23 7.89
CA VAL A 428 9.35 11.50 8.63
C VAL A 428 9.80 12.65 7.71
N GLY A 429 8.92 13.62 7.51
CA GLY A 429 9.18 14.80 6.67
C GLY A 429 8.98 14.61 5.16
N SER A 430 8.77 13.40 4.67
CA SER A 430 8.49 13.12 3.25
C SER A 430 6.99 13.04 3.01
N ARG A 431 6.42 14.10 2.44
CA ARG A 431 4.99 14.21 2.12
C ARG A 431 4.70 14.71 0.72
N ASN A 432 5.68 15.25 0.01
CA ASN A 432 5.45 15.90 -1.29
C ASN A 432 5.63 14.86 -2.40
N LEU A 433 4.69 14.77 -3.33
CA LEU A 433 4.92 14.05 -4.58
C LEU A 433 5.86 14.88 -5.46
N ARG A 434 6.98 14.26 -5.87
CA ARG A 434 8.02 14.94 -6.66
C ARG A 434 7.47 15.47 -7.98
N ARG A 435 7.80 16.73 -8.30
CA ARG A 435 7.50 17.38 -9.60
C ARG A 435 8.61 17.23 -10.63
N SER A 436 9.76 16.68 -10.24
CA SER A 436 10.94 16.41 -11.08
C SER A 436 11.71 15.24 -10.47
N ILE A 437 12.42 14.48 -11.30
CA ILE A 437 13.30 13.40 -10.85
C ILE A 437 14.68 13.95 -10.44
N LEU A 438 15.12 15.07 -11.02
CA LEU A 438 16.48 15.61 -10.86
C LEU A 438 16.87 15.86 -9.39
N PRO A 439 16.06 16.50 -8.54
CA PRO A 439 16.41 16.69 -7.13
C PRO A 439 16.69 15.37 -6.39
N SER A 440 15.93 14.31 -6.70
CA SER A 440 16.13 13.01 -6.10
C SER A 440 17.42 12.33 -6.57
N LEU A 441 17.78 12.46 -7.86
CA LEU A 441 19.06 11.97 -8.38
C LEU A 441 20.25 12.72 -7.79
N LEU A 442 20.14 14.04 -7.59
CA LEU A 442 21.18 14.83 -6.93
C LEU A 442 21.37 14.42 -5.46
N ALA A 443 20.28 14.15 -4.74
CA ALA A 443 20.35 13.61 -3.39
C ALA A 443 20.97 12.20 -3.33
N ALA A 444 20.65 11.34 -4.30
CA ALA A 444 21.29 10.03 -4.43
C ALA A 444 22.79 10.15 -4.73
N ARG A 445 23.18 11.13 -5.56
CA ARG A 445 24.59 11.45 -5.82
C ARG A 445 25.30 11.93 -4.55
N TYR A 446 24.66 12.76 -3.72
CA TYR A 446 25.21 13.15 -2.41
C TYR A 446 25.40 11.93 -1.49
N ALA A 447 24.42 11.02 -1.43
CA ALA A 447 24.54 9.79 -0.62
C ALA A 447 25.76 8.94 -1.03
N ASN A 448 26.07 8.88 -2.33
CA ASN A 448 27.28 8.23 -2.85
C ASN A 448 28.54 9.01 -2.48
N GLN A 449 28.53 10.34 -2.61
CA GLN A 449 29.64 11.21 -2.21
C GLN A 449 30.00 11.04 -0.73
N ALA A 450 29.00 10.93 0.15
CA ALA A 450 29.18 10.68 1.58
C ALA A 450 29.88 9.34 1.87
N GLN A 451 29.83 8.39 0.93
CA GLN A 451 30.57 7.13 0.97
C GLN A 451 31.86 7.16 0.15
N SER A 452 32.36 8.36 -0.19
CA SER A 452 33.56 8.60 -1.00
C SER A 452 33.46 8.24 -2.48
N ILE A 453 32.26 7.95 -3.00
CA ILE A 453 32.00 7.76 -4.43
C ILE A 453 31.60 9.12 -5.03
N ARG A 454 32.59 9.93 -5.42
CA ARG A 454 32.38 11.33 -5.82
C ARG A 454 31.81 11.53 -7.23
N ASN A 455 31.95 10.53 -8.10
CA ASN A 455 31.58 10.60 -9.51
C ASN A 455 30.40 9.67 -9.87
N ALA A 456 29.41 9.52 -8.99
CA ALA A 456 28.23 8.70 -9.26
C ALA A 456 27.33 9.33 -10.34
N GLN A 457 27.39 8.80 -11.57
CA GLN A 457 26.53 9.22 -12.68
C GLN A 457 25.28 8.35 -12.66
N LEU A 458 24.12 8.98 -12.49
CA LEU A 458 22.88 8.28 -12.21
C LEU A 458 21.80 8.68 -13.21
N TYR A 459 20.98 7.73 -13.63
CA TYR A 459 19.75 8.00 -14.38
C TYR A 459 18.55 7.30 -13.73
N GLU A 460 17.34 7.78 -13.98
CA GLU A 460 16.11 7.14 -13.56
C GLU A 460 15.02 7.31 -14.61
N VAL A 461 14.23 6.27 -14.82
CA VAL A 461 12.97 6.30 -15.59
C VAL A 461 11.82 6.14 -14.61
N ALA A 462 11.02 7.18 -14.42
CA ALA A 462 9.89 7.12 -13.51
C ALA A 462 8.80 8.14 -13.81
N ASN A 463 7.67 8.04 -13.12
CA ASN A 463 6.64 9.07 -13.18
C ASN A 463 6.98 10.25 -12.26
N ILE A 464 6.70 11.45 -12.75
CA ILE A 464 6.56 12.67 -11.95
C ILE A 464 5.09 13.07 -11.87
N TYR A 465 4.73 13.86 -10.86
CA TYR A 465 3.33 14.19 -10.54
C TYR A 465 3.12 15.69 -10.67
N LEU A 466 2.61 16.13 -11.81
CA LEU A 466 2.43 17.55 -12.11
C LEU A 466 1.06 18.03 -11.63
N PRO A 467 0.97 19.05 -10.76
CA PRO A 467 -0.30 19.59 -10.32
C PRO A 467 -1.11 20.18 -11.48
N THR A 468 -2.41 19.93 -11.50
CA THR A 468 -3.34 20.44 -12.53
C THR A 468 -4.39 21.42 -11.96
N GLY A 469 -4.39 21.63 -10.64
CA GLY A 469 -5.44 22.34 -9.91
C GLY A 469 -6.65 21.48 -9.51
N GLY A 470 -6.75 20.24 -10.01
CA GLY A 470 -7.75 19.25 -9.59
C GLY A 470 -7.25 18.31 -8.47
N VAL A 471 -8.06 17.28 -8.16
CA VAL A 471 -7.74 16.27 -7.14
C VAL A 471 -6.59 15.35 -7.56
N LEU A 472 -6.46 15.07 -8.86
CA LEU A 472 -5.42 14.19 -9.40
C LEU A 472 -4.36 14.98 -10.18
N PRO A 473 -3.07 14.63 -10.01
CA PRO A 473 -2.00 15.20 -10.81
C PRO A 473 -2.02 14.62 -12.24
N LYS A 474 -1.35 15.30 -13.16
CA LYS A 474 -0.92 14.69 -14.41
C LYS A 474 0.33 13.86 -14.13
N GLU A 475 0.21 12.54 -14.26
CA GLU A 475 1.37 11.65 -14.23
C GLU A 475 2.09 11.67 -15.58
N GLN A 476 3.37 12.01 -15.56
CA GLN A 476 4.20 12.06 -16.76
C GLN A 476 5.38 11.11 -16.63
N ALA A 477 5.51 10.17 -17.57
CA ALA A 477 6.70 9.32 -17.62
C ALA A 477 7.89 10.18 -18.03
N THR A 478 8.94 10.15 -17.23
CA THR A 478 10.09 11.04 -17.36
C THR A 478 11.37 10.22 -17.26
N LEU A 479 12.32 10.56 -18.13
CA LEU A 479 13.68 10.06 -18.12
C LEU A 479 14.58 11.18 -17.62
N ALA A 480 15.31 10.96 -16.54
CA ALA A 480 16.25 11.94 -16.03
C ALA A 480 17.64 11.34 -15.81
N ALA A 481 18.68 12.15 -15.94
CA ALA A 481 20.05 11.76 -15.66
C ALA A 481 20.84 12.91 -15.06
N VAL A 482 21.80 12.58 -14.20
CA VAL A 482 22.84 13.47 -13.69
C VAL A 482 24.20 12.89 -14.04
N CYS A 483 25.02 13.67 -14.74
CA CYS A 483 26.31 13.24 -15.27
C CYS A 483 27.39 14.33 -15.10
N GLY A 484 28.59 14.06 -15.61
CA GLY A 484 29.76 14.92 -15.41
C GLY A 484 29.59 16.34 -15.98
N ASP A 485 29.67 16.48 -17.30
CA ASP A 485 29.69 17.78 -17.97
C ASP A 485 28.59 17.95 -19.04
N LEU A 486 28.45 19.19 -19.51
CA LEU A 486 27.41 19.59 -20.47
C LEU A 486 27.57 18.94 -21.85
N ARG A 487 28.79 18.64 -22.29
CA ARG A 487 29.04 18.02 -23.61
C ARG A 487 28.65 16.56 -23.58
N LEU A 488 29.01 15.85 -22.51
CA LEU A 488 28.56 14.49 -22.26
C LEU A 488 27.03 14.45 -22.20
N ALA A 489 26.42 15.37 -21.44
CA ALA A 489 24.96 15.45 -21.33
C ALA A 489 24.29 15.64 -22.71
N LYS A 490 24.82 16.54 -23.53
CA LYS A 490 24.34 16.77 -24.89
C LYS A 490 24.48 15.52 -25.78
N GLY A 491 25.64 14.86 -25.75
CA GLY A 491 25.89 13.65 -26.53
C GLY A 491 24.96 12.49 -26.14
N ILE A 492 24.65 12.33 -24.86
CA ILE A 492 23.67 11.35 -24.37
C ILE A 492 22.29 11.63 -24.98
N VAL A 493 21.83 12.88 -24.94
CA VAL A 493 20.52 13.24 -25.52
C VAL A 493 20.51 13.03 -27.03
N GLU A 494 21.57 13.42 -27.74
CA GLU A 494 21.69 13.20 -29.18
C GLU A 494 21.63 11.70 -29.53
N GLU A 495 22.30 10.85 -28.76
CA GLU A 495 22.27 9.40 -28.96
C GLU A 495 20.91 8.79 -28.60
N LEU A 496 20.25 9.25 -27.53
CA LEU A 496 18.88 8.85 -27.20
C LEU A 496 17.92 9.16 -28.36
N LEU A 497 18.00 10.37 -28.90
CA LEU A 497 17.19 10.79 -30.05
C LEU A 497 17.50 9.94 -31.29
N ASN A 498 18.77 9.71 -31.60
CA ASN A 498 19.20 8.86 -32.71
C ASN A 498 18.69 7.41 -32.58
N GLN A 499 18.64 6.88 -31.36
CA GLN A 499 18.22 5.50 -31.13
C GLN A 499 16.69 5.32 -31.14
N ILE A 500 15.95 6.36 -30.76
CA ILE A 500 14.51 6.29 -30.49
C ILE A 500 13.68 7.02 -31.55
N VAL A 501 14.05 8.26 -31.86
CA VAL A 501 13.22 9.18 -32.64
C VAL A 501 13.47 8.99 -34.14
N ALA A 502 12.39 9.05 -34.93
CA ALA A 502 12.49 8.93 -36.39
C ALA A 502 13.35 10.03 -37.02
N LYS A 503 14.21 9.65 -38.00
CA LYS A 503 15.18 10.57 -38.65
C LYS A 503 14.59 11.86 -39.21
N ASN A 504 13.32 11.87 -39.59
CA ASN A 504 12.63 13.02 -40.20
C ASN A 504 11.96 13.94 -39.17
N VAL A 505 12.05 13.64 -37.88
CA VAL A 505 11.49 14.49 -36.82
C VAL A 505 12.42 15.67 -36.59
N GLN A 506 11.85 16.88 -36.65
CA GLN A 506 12.58 18.11 -36.40
C GLN A 506 12.89 18.25 -34.90
N VAL A 507 14.19 18.33 -34.59
CA VAL A 507 14.71 18.60 -33.25
C VAL A 507 15.19 20.05 -33.18
N GLU A 508 14.68 20.81 -32.23
CA GLU A 508 15.14 22.17 -31.94
C GLU A 508 15.77 22.27 -30.56
N TRP A 509 16.84 23.05 -30.48
CA TRP A 509 17.57 23.35 -29.26
C TRP A 509 17.48 24.84 -29.02
N ARG A 510 17.04 25.26 -27.84
CA ARG A 510 16.92 26.67 -27.48
C ARG A 510 17.57 26.93 -26.12
N MET A 511 18.42 27.95 -26.05
CA MET A 511 18.93 28.45 -24.78
C MET A 511 17.76 28.89 -23.90
N VAL A 512 17.84 28.58 -22.62
CA VAL A 512 16.83 28.96 -21.63
C VAL A 512 17.51 29.37 -20.32
N GLU A 513 16.98 30.43 -19.73
CA GLU A 513 17.33 30.83 -18.37
C GLU A 513 16.29 30.22 -17.42
N HIS A 514 16.76 29.47 -16.44
CA HIS A 514 15.93 28.83 -15.42
C HIS A 514 16.77 28.65 -14.16
N ASP A 515 16.19 28.87 -12.98
CA ASP A 515 16.90 28.87 -11.69
C ASP A 515 17.57 27.53 -11.36
N PHE A 516 17.08 26.45 -11.97
CA PHE A 516 17.68 25.12 -11.85
C PHE A 516 19.08 25.01 -12.49
N PHE A 517 19.37 25.84 -13.49
CA PHE A 517 20.61 25.80 -14.25
C PHE A 517 21.52 27.00 -13.94
N GLU A 518 22.82 26.84 -14.20
CA GLU A 518 23.74 27.98 -14.27
C GLU A 518 23.40 28.87 -15.47
N THR A 519 23.50 30.18 -15.29
CA THR A 519 23.21 31.18 -16.34
C THR A 519 23.97 30.88 -17.63
N GLY A 520 23.27 30.87 -18.77
CA GLY A 520 23.85 30.55 -20.06
C GLY A 520 24.21 29.08 -20.30
N SER A 521 23.89 28.15 -19.39
CA SER A 521 24.12 26.70 -19.59
C SER A 521 22.87 25.90 -19.95
N GLY A 522 21.69 26.40 -19.60
CA GLY A 522 20.41 25.73 -19.79
C GLY A 522 19.97 25.68 -21.25
N GLN A 523 19.53 24.50 -21.70
CA GLN A 523 18.96 24.28 -23.02
C GLN A 523 17.64 23.53 -22.90
N SER A 524 16.61 24.01 -23.58
CA SER A 524 15.38 23.26 -23.84
C SER A 524 15.48 22.53 -25.18
N ILE A 525 14.92 21.33 -25.23
CA ILE A 525 14.86 20.47 -26.41
C ILE A 525 13.40 20.38 -26.83
N LEU A 526 13.11 20.64 -28.10
CA LEU A 526 11.77 20.51 -28.66
C LEU A 526 11.77 19.46 -29.76
N LEU A 527 10.75 18.60 -29.74
CA LEU A 527 10.43 17.67 -30.83
C LEU A 527 9.15 18.14 -31.50
N SER A 528 9.22 18.46 -32.80
CA SER A 528 8.07 18.96 -33.58
C SER A 528 7.33 20.11 -32.89
N GLY A 529 8.08 21.02 -32.24
CA GLY A 529 7.55 22.19 -31.53
C GLY A 529 7.01 21.94 -30.12
N LYS A 530 6.96 20.68 -29.64
CA LYS A 530 6.62 20.35 -28.24
C LYS A 530 7.88 20.24 -27.40
N ILE A 531 7.85 20.72 -26.16
CA ILE A 531 8.98 20.59 -25.23
C ILE A 531 9.16 19.11 -24.88
N LEU A 532 10.30 18.55 -25.31
CA LEU A 532 10.75 17.24 -24.90
C LEU A 532 11.35 17.30 -23.50
N GLY A 533 12.10 18.34 -23.17
CA GLY A 533 12.77 18.43 -21.89
C GLY A 533 13.93 19.40 -21.91
N TRP A 534 14.86 19.23 -20.99
CA TRP A 534 15.98 20.14 -20.79
C TRP A 534 17.29 19.43 -20.49
N LEU A 535 18.39 20.14 -20.73
CA LEU A 535 19.70 19.82 -20.18
C LEU A 535 20.45 21.10 -19.79
N GLY A 536 21.38 21.00 -18.83
CA GLY A 536 22.19 22.15 -18.39
C GLY A 536 23.11 21.80 -17.22
N LEU A 537 23.98 22.74 -16.84
CA LEU A 537 24.75 22.62 -15.59
C LEU A 537 23.85 23.04 -14.42
N VAL A 538 23.76 22.22 -13.38
CA VAL A 538 22.91 22.51 -12.20
C VAL A 538 23.42 23.75 -11.50
N ASN A 539 22.53 24.66 -11.09
CA ASN A 539 22.90 25.89 -10.40
C ASN A 539 23.68 25.59 -9.09
N ARG A 540 24.73 26.38 -8.82
CA ARG A 540 25.58 26.21 -7.62
C ARG A 540 24.80 26.28 -6.32
N SER A 541 23.76 27.11 -6.23
CA SER A 541 22.92 27.21 -5.03
C SER A 541 22.20 25.90 -4.68
N ILE A 542 21.73 25.15 -5.68
CA ILE A 542 21.10 23.83 -5.50
C ILE A 542 22.15 22.80 -5.09
N GLN A 543 23.33 22.83 -5.73
CA GLN A 543 24.44 21.95 -5.39
C GLN A 543 24.88 22.17 -3.93
N ASP A 544 25.03 23.42 -3.50
CA ASP A 544 25.42 23.77 -2.13
C ASP A 544 24.33 23.36 -1.12
N ALA A 545 23.04 23.56 -1.44
CA ALA A 545 21.93 23.11 -0.60
C ALA A 545 21.90 21.58 -0.40
N LEU A 546 22.40 20.82 -1.36
CA LEU A 546 22.55 19.37 -1.31
C LEU A 546 23.97 18.92 -0.94
N SER A 547 24.87 19.84 -0.58
CA SER A 547 26.26 19.56 -0.20
C SER A 547 27.05 18.78 -1.26
N LEU A 548 26.85 19.10 -2.55
CA LEU A 548 27.59 18.52 -3.67
C LEU A 548 28.89 19.29 -3.95
N ASP A 549 30.00 18.56 -4.03
CA ASP A 549 31.34 19.16 -4.11
C ASP A 549 31.76 19.51 -5.55
N HIS A 550 31.11 18.92 -6.55
CA HIS A 550 31.52 19.01 -7.96
C HIS A 550 30.35 19.43 -8.83
N SER A 551 30.65 20.20 -9.89
CA SER A 551 29.68 20.56 -10.93
C SER A 551 29.01 19.32 -11.51
N VAL A 552 27.70 19.41 -11.76
CA VAL A 552 26.87 18.33 -12.27
C VAL A 552 26.07 18.83 -13.45
N ALA A 553 26.09 18.10 -14.57
CA ALA A 553 25.15 18.30 -15.66
C ALA A 553 23.89 17.45 -15.42
N ALA A 554 22.73 18.00 -15.76
CA ALA A 554 21.44 17.36 -15.60
C ALA A 554 20.72 17.26 -16.95
N ILE A 555 19.95 16.19 -17.14
CA ILE A 555 19.06 15.94 -18.27
C ILE A 555 17.71 15.53 -17.70
N GLU A 556 16.61 16.08 -18.18
CA GLU A 556 15.27 15.58 -17.86
C GLU A 556 14.34 15.70 -19.07
N LEU A 557 13.83 14.56 -19.55
CA LEU A 557 13.06 14.40 -20.78
C LEU A 557 11.71 13.73 -20.51
N ASN A 558 10.67 14.19 -21.20
CA ASN A 558 9.36 13.57 -21.25
C ASN A 558 9.44 12.28 -22.10
N ALA A 559 9.38 11.14 -21.41
CA ALA A 559 9.46 9.83 -22.05
C ALA A 559 8.20 9.51 -22.86
N ASP A 560 7.02 10.04 -22.48
CA ASP A 560 5.80 9.83 -23.27
C ASP A 560 5.91 10.50 -24.65
N LEU A 561 6.58 11.66 -24.74
CA LEU A 561 6.84 12.31 -26.03
C LEU A 561 7.82 11.52 -26.91
N LEU A 562 8.81 10.84 -26.32
CA LEU A 562 9.69 9.93 -27.06
C LEU A 562 8.91 8.75 -27.68
N VAL A 563 7.87 8.27 -26.98
CA VAL A 563 6.98 7.20 -27.48
C VAL A 563 6.16 7.67 -28.68
N GLU A 564 5.66 8.91 -28.67
CA GLU A 564 4.92 9.49 -29.80
C GLU A 564 5.76 9.52 -31.10
N HIS A 565 7.08 9.63 -30.99
CA HIS A 565 8.00 9.80 -32.11
C HIS A 565 8.90 8.58 -32.39
N LEU A 566 8.58 7.42 -31.81
CA LEU A 566 9.37 6.18 -31.95
C LEU A 566 9.46 5.70 -33.42
N GLU A 567 10.68 5.47 -33.89
CA GLU A 567 10.94 4.69 -35.10
C GLU A 567 11.11 3.20 -34.75
N VAL A 568 10.04 2.42 -34.97
CA VAL A 568 10.05 0.97 -34.68
C VAL A 568 10.94 0.23 -35.68
N VAL A 569 10.80 0.53 -36.98
CA VAL A 569 11.49 -0.16 -38.07
C VAL A 569 12.42 0.82 -38.77
N ARG A 570 13.73 0.60 -38.63
CA ARG A 570 14.72 1.37 -39.37
C ARG A 570 14.74 0.96 -40.84
N ARG A 571 14.76 1.95 -41.73
CA ARG A 571 14.94 1.73 -43.17
C ARG A 571 16.42 1.79 -43.52
N ALA A 572 16.84 0.87 -44.38
CA ALA A 572 18.19 0.92 -44.94
C ALA A 572 18.27 2.02 -46.01
N ASP A 573 19.24 2.92 -45.86
CA ASP A 573 19.57 3.92 -46.86
C ASP A 573 20.52 3.32 -47.92
N LYS A 574 20.50 3.87 -49.15
CA LYS A 574 21.45 3.47 -50.19
C LYS A 574 22.84 3.97 -49.83
N VAL A 575 23.83 3.09 -49.84
CA VAL A 575 25.24 3.45 -49.65
C VAL A 575 25.90 3.65 -51.02
N SER A 576 26.69 4.72 -51.17
CA SER A 576 27.43 4.95 -52.41
C SER A 576 28.55 3.91 -52.60
N ALA A 577 28.70 3.40 -53.82
CA ALA A 577 29.86 2.60 -54.22
C ALA A 577 31.04 3.45 -54.75
N PHE A 578 30.86 4.78 -54.81
CA PHE A 578 31.84 5.72 -55.37
C PHE A 578 32.64 6.40 -54.26
N PRO A 579 33.92 6.77 -54.50
CA PRO A 579 34.75 7.36 -53.46
C PRO A 579 34.24 8.73 -53.01
N ALA A 580 34.38 9.01 -51.71
CA ALA A 580 34.14 10.33 -51.14
C ALA A 580 35.38 11.23 -51.30
N VAL A 581 35.16 12.53 -51.40
CA VAL A 581 36.20 13.56 -51.45
C VAL A 581 36.05 14.46 -50.24
N CYS A 582 37.11 14.58 -49.44
CA CYS A 582 37.13 15.44 -48.26
C CYS A 582 37.84 16.77 -48.56
N ARG A 583 37.34 17.85 -47.97
CA ARG A 583 37.92 19.19 -48.03
C ARG A 583 37.83 19.85 -46.66
N ASP A 584 38.95 20.32 -46.14
CA ASP A 584 38.99 21.06 -44.89
C ASP A 584 38.95 22.55 -45.17
N LEU A 585 38.15 23.28 -44.40
CA LEU A 585 38.05 24.74 -44.48
C LEU A 585 38.28 25.35 -43.10
N ASN A 586 39.05 26.43 -43.05
CA ASN A 586 39.26 27.19 -41.82
C ASN A 586 38.69 28.60 -41.94
N PHE A 587 37.55 28.84 -41.27
CA PHE A 587 36.87 30.14 -41.32
C PHE A 587 37.17 30.99 -40.09
N ILE A 588 37.53 32.25 -40.31
CA ILE A 588 37.44 33.32 -39.30
C ILE A 588 35.99 33.85 -39.29
N VAL A 589 35.34 33.77 -38.14
CA VAL A 589 33.95 34.18 -37.91
C VAL A 589 33.81 34.98 -36.61
N ASP A 590 32.66 35.63 -36.41
CA ASP A 590 32.34 36.28 -35.13
C ASP A 590 32.25 35.27 -33.99
N GLU A 591 32.67 35.67 -32.79
CA GLU A 591 32.67 34.82 -31.59
C GLU A 591 31.26 34.29 -31.27
N GLU A 592 30.24 35.11 -31.50
CA GLU A 592 28.83 34.80 -31.22
C GLU A 592 28.21 33.81 -32.24
N LEU A 593 28.83 33.63 -33.43
CA LEU A 593 28.26 32.76 -34.46
C LEU A 593 28.23 31.30 -33.97
N LEU A 594 27.04 30.70 -33.93
CA LEU A 594 26.89 29.32 -33.48
C LEU A 594 27.33 28.34 -34.57
N TRP A 595 27.94 27.23 -34.14
CA TRP A 595 28.32 26.13 -35.05
C TRP A 595 27.13 25.63 -35.88
N LYS A 596 25.94 25.52 -35.26
CA LYS A 596 24.72 25.10 -35.94
C LYS A 596 24.40 25.97 -37.16
N ASP A 597 24.55 27.29 -37.02
CA ASP A 597 24.20 28.24 -38.09
C ASP A 597 25.23 28.19 -39.23
N LEU A 598 26.51 28.06 -38.87
CA LEU A 598 27.59 27.86 -39.84
C LEU A 598 27.42 26.55 -40.61
N SER A 599 27.25 25.43 -39.90
CA SER A 599 27.04 24.11 -40.50
C SER A 599 25.81 24.08 -41.40
N ALA A 600 24.69 24.66 -40.98
CA ALA A 600 23.47 24.72 -41.79
C ALA A 600 23.67 25.55 -43.07
N ALA A 601 24.45 26.63 -43.02
CA ALA A 601 24.79 27.40 -44.22
C ALA A 601 25.68 26.60 -45.16
N CYS A 602 26.67 25.86 -44.65
CA CYS A 602 27.47 24.95 -45.46
C CYS A 602 26.61 23.90 -46.15
N THR A 603 25.72 23.21 -45.41
CA THR A 603 24.80 22.21 -45.97
C THR A 603 23.90 22.79 -47.05
N LEU A 604 23.34 23.98 -46.83
CA LEU A 604 22.47 24.64 -47.82
C LEU A 604 23.23 25.01 -49.10
N ALA A 605 24.46 25.50 -48.97
CA ALA A 605 25.27 25.94 -50.10
C ALA A 605 25.91 24.77 -50.88
N GLY A 606 26.29 23.68 -50.20
CA GLY A 606 26.92 22.49 -50.80
C GLY A 606 25.97 21.59 -51.61
N ARG A 607 24.64 21.84 -51.52
CA ARG A 607 23.58 21.15 -52.28
C ARG A 607 23.65 19.63 -52.17
N GLU A 608 23.40 18.91 -53.27
CA GLU A 608 23.18 17.46 -53.28
C GLU A 608 24.44 16.60 -53.14
N HIS A 609 25.63 17.18 -53.32
CA HIS A 609 26.89 16.42 -53.26
C HIS A 609 27.55 16.46 -51.89
N LEU A 610 27.21 17.44 -51.05
CA LEU A 610 27.74 17.55 -49.70
C LEU A 610 26.97 16.60 -48.77
N THR A 611 27.63 15.53 -48.32
CA THR A 611 27.03 14.51 -47.46
C THR A 611 27.24 14.79 -45.99
N GLU A 612 28.37 15.40 -45.60
CA GLU A 612 28.69 15.70 -44.20
C GLU A 612 29.40 17.03 -44.03
N VAL A 613 29.14 17.68 -42.88
CA VAL A 613 29.86 18.87 -42.40
C VAL A 613 30.31 18.58 -40.97
N ASN A 614 31.58 18.26 -40.81
CA ASN A 614 32.14 17.79 -39.54
C ASN A 614 32.91 18.92 -38.86
N TYR A 615 32.56 19.20 -37.60
CA TYR A 615 33.34 20.09 -36.74
C TYR A 615 34.67 19.44 -36.40
N GLN A 616 35.78 20.17 -36.51
CA GLN A 616 37.09 19.70 -36.06
C GLN A 616 37.53 20.45 -34.81
N GLU A 617 37.74 21.76 -34.91
CA GLU A 617 38.30 22.53 -33.81
C GLU A 617 37.93 24.02 -33.89
N THR A 618 37.97 24.69 -32.73
CA THR A 618 37.83 26.14 -32.61
C THR A 618 39.12 26.71 -32.02
N TYR A 619 39.74 27.66 -32.71
CA TYR A 619 40.92 28.38 -32.23
C TYR A 619 40.60 29.85 -31.97
N ARG A 620 41.31 30.45 -31.02
CA ARG A 620 41.21 31.89 -30.69
C ARG A 620 42.60 32.49 -30.60
N ASP A 621 42.89 33.45 -31.46
CA ASP A 621 44.13 34.23 -31.42
C ASP A 621 43.85 35.70 -31.69
N ILE A 622 43.68 36.47 -30.60
CA ILE A 622 43.34 37.90 -30.66
C ILE A 622 44.36 38.69 -31.50
N LYS A 623 45.64 38.31 -31.49
CA LYS A 623 46.69 39.02 -32.23
C LYS A 623 46.59 38.83 -33.73
N ARG A 624 46.09 37.67 -34.18
CA ARG A 624 46.04 37.30 -35.59
C ARG A 624 44.66 37.48 -36.22
N ASP A 625 43.59 37.30 -35.44
CA ASP A 625 42.20 37.30 -35.94
C ASP A 625 41.39 38.55 -35.54
N GLY A 626 41.87 39.30 -34.54
CA GLY A 626 41.17 40.45 -33.98
C GLY A 626 40.26 40.10 -32.79
N VAL A 627 39.80 41.14 -32.08
CA VAL A 627 38.92 41.01 -30.92
C VAL A 627 37.53 40.55 -31.37
N GLY A 628 36.93 39.60 -30.65
CA GLY A 628 35.58 39.10 -30.93
C GLY A 628 35.49 38.14 -32.12
N LYS A 629 36.62 37.58 -32.57
CA LYS A 629 36.69 36.61 -33.66
C LYS A 629 37.19 35.25 -33.16
N LYS A 630 36.74 34.19 -33.83
CA LYS A 630 37.24 32.82 -33.68
C LYS A 630 37.50 32.17 -35.02
N ARG A 631 38.40 31.20 -35.04
CA ARG A 631 38.60 30.30 -36.17
C ARG A 631 37.85 29.00 -35.94
N VAL A 632 37.14 28.53 -36.95
CA VAL A 632 36.46 27.23 -36.93
C VAL A 632 37.01 26.39 -38.08
N LEU A 633 37.69 25.31 -37.72
CA LEU A 633 38.11 24.27 -38.65
C LEU A 633 36.98 23.26 -38.81
N LEU A 634 36.61 22.99 -40.07
CA LEU A 634 35.61 22.00 -40.41
C LEU A 634 36.05 21.17 -41.61
N SER A 635 35.53 19.94 -41.69
CA SER A 635 35.72 19.04 -42.83
C SER A 635 34.41 18.85 -43.56
N LEU A 636 34.44 19.02 -44.87
CA LEU A 636 33.33 18.77 -45.79
C LEU A 636 33.57 17.44 -46.50
N VAL A 637 32.56 16.58 -46.52
CA VAL A 637 32.61 15.31 -47.25
C VAL A 637 31.66 15.40 -48.43
N PHE A 638 32.20 15.20 -49.64
CA PHE A 638 31.42 15.20 -50.87
C PHE A 638 31.36 13.80 -51.46
N GLN A 639 30.17 13.33 -51.82
CA GLN A 639 29.97 12.03 -52.42
C GLN A 639 28.69 11.99 -53.27
N SER A 640 28.72 11.25 -54.37
CA SER A 640 27.55 10.98 -55.20
C SER A 640 27.16 9.51 -55.12
N LEU A 641 25.85 9.21 -55.14
CA LEU A 641 25.32 7.85 -55.14
C LEU A 641 25.42 7.15 -56.50
N ILE A 642 25.67 7.89 -57.58
CA ILE A 642 25.53 7.37 -58.96
C ILE A 642 26.82 7.45 -59.79
N ARG A 643 27.82 8.23 -59.36
CA ARG A 643 29.12 8.35 -60.05
C ARG A 643 30.22 8.91 -59.14
N THR A 644 31.47 8.78 -59.57
CA THR A 644 32.60 9.51 -58.99
C THR A 644 32.49 11.00 -59.33
N LEU A 645 32.68 11.86 -58.32
CA LEU A 645 32.73 13.32 -58.51
C LEU A 645 34.09 13.73 -59.09
N THR A 646 34.11 14.71 -59.99
CA THR A 646 35.36 15.28 -60.50
C THR A 646 35.90 16.34 -59.54
N SER A 647 37.21 16.65 -59.61
CA SER A 647 37.79 17.71 -58.78
C SER A 647 37.11 19.06 -59.01
N GLU A 648 36.78 19.39 -60.26
CA GLU A 648 36.13 20.64 -60.66
C GLU A 648 34.75 20.80 -60.02
N GLU A 649 33.96 19.71 -59.94
CA GLU A 649 32.64 19.71 -59.29
C GLU A 649 32.75 19.97 -57.78
N VAL A 650 33.72 19.34 -57.13
CA VAL A 650 33.97 19.53 -55.69
C VAL A 650 34.47 20.94 -55.41
N ASP A 651 35.42 21.43 -56.20
CA ASP A 651 36.01 22.75 -55.99
C ASP A 651 34.97 23.86 -56.23
N GLN A 652 34.05 23.69 -57.19
CA GLN A 652 32.91 24.60 -57.37
C GLN A 652 31.95 24.56 -56.17
N ALA A 653 31.62 23.38 -55.65
CA ALA A 653 30.75 23.27 -54.47
C ALA A 653 31.38 23.90 -53.22
N VAL A 654 32.70 23.77 -53.05
CA VAL A 654 33.46 24.45 -51.99
C VAL A 654 33.42 25.97 -52.18
N ALA A 655 33.61 26.47 -53.41
CA ALA A 655 33.52 27.90 -53.70
C ALA A 655 32.14 28.47 -53.35
N ASP A 656 31.06 27.76 -53.69
CA ASP A 656 29.69 28.14 -53.35
C ASP A 656 29.46 28.19 -51.83
N ILE A 657 30.03 27.23 -51.08
CA ILE A 657 29.98 27.21 -49.60
C ILE A 657 30.72 28.41 -49.00
N ILE A 658 31.93 28.70 -49.49
CA ILE A 658 32.74 29.84 -49.03
C ILE A 658 31.97 31.14 -49.25
N GLU A 659 31.41 31.36 -50.44
CA GLU A 659 30.66 32.57 -50.75
C GLU A 659 29.34 32.64 -49.95
N GLY A 660 28.66 31.52 -49.75
CA GLY A 660 27.46 31.43 -48.89
C GLY A 660 27.74 31.81 -47.43
N CYS A 661 28.85 31.32 -46.87
CA CYS A 661 29.25 31.65 -45.50
C CYS A 661 29.73 33.11 -45.38
N LYS A 662 30.46 33.60 -46.39
CA LYS A 662 30.92 34.99 -46.46
C LYS A 662 29.76 35.98 -46.56
N SER A 663 28.81 35.74 -47.46
CA SER A 663 27.66 36.63 -47.67
C SER A 663 26.72 36.66 -46.47
N LYS A 664 26.50 35.52 -45.80
CA LYS A 664 25.56 35.42 -44.68
C LYS A 664 26.15 35.84 -43.33
N PHE A 665 27.43 35.54 -43.09
CA PHE A 665 28.05 35.69 -41.78
C PHE A 665 29.36 36.50 -41.78
N GLY A 666 29.78 37.05 -42.92
CA GLY A 666 31.08 37.72 -43.03
C GLY A 666 32.26 36.78 -42.82
N ALA A 667 32.07 35.47 -42.99
CA ALA A 667 33.10 34.46 -42.80
C ALA A 667 34.28 34.69 -43.78
N THR A 668 35.51 34.67 -43.27
CA THR A 668 36.73 34.83 -44.08
C THR A 668 37.54 33.55 -44.06
N LEU A 669 37.85 33.00 -45.24
CA LEU A 669 38.67 31.79 -45.35
C LEU A 669 40.14 32.13 -45.05
N LEU A 670 40.76 31.36 -44.15
CA LEU A 670 42.18 31.47 -43.81
C LEU A 670 43.06 30.50 -44.63
N GLY A 671 42.48 29.36 -45.01
CA GLY A 671 43.11 28.26 -45.74
C GLY A 671 42.09 27.19 -46.04
#